data_AF-A0A9P5TJX8-F1
#
_entry.id   AF-A0A9P5TJX8-F1
#
_cell.length_a   1.000
_cell.length_b   1.000
_cell.length_c   1.000
_cell.angle_alpha   90.00
_cell.angle_beta   90.00
_cell.angle_gamma   90.00
#
_symmetry.space_group_name_H-M   'P 1'
#
loop_
_entity.id
_entity.type
_entity.pdbx_description
1 polymer ?
#
loop_
_entity_poly.entity_id
_entity_poly.type
_entity_poly.pdbx_seq_one_letter_code
_entity_poly.pdbx_strand_id
1 'polypeptide(L)'
;MSFASAIHNPLAINLRRQKDALLSSILPNTPHHEALKSASTTRKILSVLSSLLAVPAFTKLIATLFRPILTDLCARWLDSEAGAEEHLVALCYLVEVHEELFPILHRLLLKFFEEGPLSFISNKISPVSIKTVRLQQLILAYYRILQANRELPLHLSWSLEPLSTLIWTPHLDHGVRLLAIRCYSLQCGMGEAGRCDLEREILGEPCGVDCQLNYGQNLDETEKEVDGWIMPVVELKRVQEERDEIVTEPMDFFSMEETDKTFFIDEADLSPLVANVHGVLLLRTSPTSSIDSSLIPLPSSIVALRQLAFHISIRIPTLLTSAPSAGKALILSHLAQVLYPDTQNQIVSIHLADTSLDPRALLGSYVSSTIHPGTFEWKEGVLVRSMREGKWVVFEDIDRGSNEVLGVIKPLIESLTVGKWIGGRARLNIPSRGTVIAHADFMLFATRSTPPSRNNAFHPPTFFGAHKFSEVIIHAPSSEELLTIVNTKFPRLAGGAAQVTIDMWDSVRKLGTQNSGRDVGLRELQKFCQRIDRLLPAPHQPMDISSEDGNAPTFADIFPNPSLREDMYLEARDVFFGAGTLTTSARAHAELIAQMIADYLHLDTERQEWLLQRKAPELEIEKDVNGRTLVVRVGRTRLAACTTKSELTLTSARPFAMHKPALSLLSRISNAVSHNEPVLLTGETGTGKTSVISHLASLLRRPLISLNLSHQTESSDLIGGLKPIDARIPGSELHERFLALFGATFSRKKNEKFEVEVRKAVNECKWKRAVGLWKESTRLAMERIRSKRGEDQ
;
A
#
# COMPACT_ATOMS: atom_id res chain seq x y z
N MET A 1 -18.93 -18.77 3.59
CA MET A 1 -19.65 -19.25 2.39
C MET A 1 -19.12 -18.49 1.19
N SER A 2 -19.01 -19.17 0.05
CA SER A 2 -18.31 -18.75 -1.16
C SER A 2 -18.95 -17.55 -1.87
N PHE A 3 -18.76 -16.32 -1.35
CA PHE A 3 -19.12 -15.11 -2.10
C PHE A 3 -18.20 -14.88 -3.31
N ALA A 4 -16.99 -15.46 -3.31
CA ALA A 4 -16.00 -15.23 -4.36
C ALA A 4 -16.32 -15.93 -5.69
N SER A 5 -17.12 -17.01 -5.69
CA SER A 5 -17.49 -17.73 -6.91
C SER A 5 -18.63 -17.08 -7.70
N ALA A 6 -19.29 -16.06 -7.14
CA ALA A 6 -20.45 -15.39 -7.74
C ALA A 6 -20.23 -13.89 -8.02
N ILE A 7 -18.99 -13.38 -7.95
CA ILE A 7 -18.69 -12.01 -8.37
C ILE A 7 -18.51 -12.01 -9.90
N HIS A 8 -19.59 -11.63 -10.59
CA HIS A 8 -19.61 -11.44 -12.04
C HIS A 8 -18.92 -10.13 -12.44
N ASN A 9 -18.45 -10.04 -13.69
CA ASN A 9 -17.91 -8.80 -14.22
C ASN A 9 -19.05 -7.78 -14.36
N PRO A 10 -19.00 -6.59 -13.72
CA PRO A 10 -20.06 -5.59 -13.79
C PRO A 10 -20.30 -5.10 -15.22
N LEU A 11 -19.28 -5.20 -16.08
CA LEU A 11 -19.37 -4.84 -17.50
C LEU A 11 -20.15 -5.86 -18.34
N ALA A 12 -20.46 -7.02 -17.79
CA ALA A 12 -21.28 -8.05 -18.42
C ALA A 12 -22.78 -7.89 -18.14
N ILE A 13 -23.19 -6.82 -17.48
CA ILE A 13 -24.60 -6.51 -17.23
C ILE A 13 -25.39 -6.47 -18.55
N ASN A 14 -26.55 -7.13 -18.59
CA ASN A 14 -27.45 -7.03 -19.74
C ASN A 14 -28.13 -5.65 -19.73
N LEU A 15 -27.44 -4.63 -20.23
CA LEU A 15 -27.91 -3.25 -20.28
C LEU A 15 -29.24 -3.11 -21.02
N ARG A 16 -29.49 -3.94 -22.04
CA ARG A 16 -30.70 -3.87 -22.84
C ARG A 16 -31.91 -4.33 -22.04
N ARG A 17 -31.83 -5.52 -21.43
CA ARG A 17 -32.89 -6.05 -20.57
C ARG A 17 -33.21 -5.11 -19.41
N GLN A 18 -32.19 -4.57 -18.75
CA GLN A 18 -32.39 -3.63 -17.64
C GLN A 18 -32.95 -2.29 -18.12
N LYS A 19 -32.54 -1.80 -19.29
CA LYS A 19 -33.14 -0.61 -19.93
C LYS A 19 -34.61 -0.85 -20.26
N ASP A 20 -34.98 -2.01 -20.79
CA ASP A 20 -36.36 -2.33 -21.14
C ASP A 20 -37.25 -2.47 -19.89
N ALA A 21 -36.72 -3.01 -18.79
CA ALA A 21 -37.38 -3.03 -17.48
C ALA A 21 -37.54 -1.62 -16.88
N LEU A 22 -36.57 -0.73 -17.09
CA LEU A 22 -36.70 0.68 -16.71
C LEU A 22 -37.73 1.40 -17.59
N LEU A 23 -37.77 1.11 -18.90
CA LEU A 23 -38.75 1.72 -19.81
C LEU A 23 -40.19 1.27 -19.53
N SER A 24 -40.40 0.05 -19.05
CA SER A 24 -41.74 -0.46 -18.70
C SER A 24 -42.30 0.14 -17.40
N SER A 25 -41.43 0.65 -16.53
CA SER A 25 -41.79 1.26 -15.25
C SER A 25 -41.94 2.79 -15.32
N ILE A 26 -41.42 3.43 -16.36
CA ILE A 26 -41.57 4.87 -16.61
C ILE A 26 -42.81 5.15 -17.46
N LEU A 27 -43.59 6.18 -17.08
CA LEU A 27 -44.76 6.63 -17.84
C LEU A 27 -44.39 7.00 -19.30
N PRO A 28 -45.08 6.42 -20.31
CA PRO A 28 -44.86 6.76 -21.72
C PRO A 28 -45.33 8.20 -21.95
N ASN A 29 -44.43 9.07 -22.42
CA ASN A 29 -44.56 10.53 -22.70
C ASN A 29 -43.83 11.50 -21.74
N THR A 30 -43.04 10.99 -20.79
CA THR A 30 -42.14 11.87 -20.03
C THR A 30 -40.87 12.22 -20.84
N PRO A 31 -40.26 13.41 -20.66
CA PRO A 31 -39.01 13.77 -21.33
C PRO A 31 -37.87 12.78 -21.03
N HIS A 32 -37.94 12.15 -19.86
CA HIS A 32 -37.03 11.09 -19.41
C HIS A 32 -37.15 9.81 -20.24
N HIS A 33 -38.38 9.41 -20.62
CA HIS A 33 -38.63 8.26 -21.49
C HIS A 33 -38.07 8.49 -22.92
N GLU A 34 -38.23 9.69 -23.46
CA GLU A 34 -37.69 10.06 -24.78
C GLU A 34 -36.16 10.15 -24.79
N ALA A 35 -35.55 10.69 -23.72
CA ALA A 35 -34.09 10.74 -23.54
C ALA A 35 -33.47 9.33 -23.49
N LEU A 36 -34.11 8.39 -22.79
CA LEU A 36 -33.64 7.01 -22.69
C LEU A 36 -33.82 6.23 -24.01
N LYS A 37 -34.90 6.51 -24.76
CA LYS A 37 -35.17 5.89 -26.07
C LYS A 37 -34.25 6.41 -27.18
N SER A 38 -33.90 7.70 -27.15
CA SER A 38 -33.02 8.33 -28.15
C SER A 38 -31.53 8.04 -27.95
N ALA A 39 -31.12 7.55 -26.78
CA ALA A 39 -29.74 7.17 -26.50
C ALA A 39 -29.35 5.86 -27.22
N SER A 40 -28.49 5.98 -28.25
CA SER A 40 -28.04 4.87 -29.10
C SER A 40 -26.63 4.32 -28.76
N THR A 41 -25.83 5.06 -28.00
CA THR A 41 -24.45 4.66 -27.62
C THR A 41 -24.35 4.39 -26.13
N THR A 42 -23.55 3.40 -25.72
CA THR A 42 -23.37 2.98 -24.32
C THR A 42 -23.02 4.14 -23.41
N ARG A 43 -22.03 4.96 -23.79
CA ARG A 43 -21.63 6.16 -23.02
C ARG A 43 -22.77 7.17 -22.83
N LYS A 44 -23.62 7.38 -23.84
CA LYS A 44 -24.79 8.28 -23.74
C LYS A 44 -25.88 7.67 -22.86
N ILE A 45 -26.11 6.36 -22.95
CA ILE A 45 -27.04 5.65 -22.06
C ILE A 45 -26.60 5.83 -20.61
N LEU A 46 -25.32 5.60 -20.30
CA LEU A 46 -24.78 5.77 -18.95
C LEU A 46 -24.87 7.22 -18.45
N SER A 47 -24.67 8.24 -19.32
CA SER A 47 -24.88 9.64 -18.92
C SER A 47 -26.36 9.96 -18.64
N VAL A 48 -27.28 9.42 -19.43
CA VAL A 48 -28.72 9.62 -19.20
C VAL A 48 -29.14 8.93 -17.90
N LEU A 49 -28.71 7.68 -17.67
CA LEU A 49 -28.96 6.96 -16.41
C LEU A 49 -28.40 7.70 -15.19
N SER A 50 -27.19 8.26 -15.30
CA SER A 50 -26.58 9.08 -14.24
C SER A 50 -27.40 10.34 -13.94
N SER A 51 -27.96 11.01 -14.97
CA SER A 51 -28.86 12.15 -14.77
C SER A 51 -30.21 11.77 -14.16
N LEU A 52 -30.76 10.61 -14.53
CA LEU A 52 -32.02 10.11 -13.98
C LEU A 52 -31.87 9.64 -12.54
N LEU A 53 -30.71 9.10 -12.16
CA LEU A 53 -30.41 8.67 -10.80
C LEU A 53 -30.46 9.84 -9.79
N ALA A 54 -30.18 11.06 -10.26
CA ALA A 54 -30.26 12.28 -9.45
C ALA A 54 -31.72 12.72 -9.14
N VAL A 55 -32.70 12.22 -9.91
CA VAL A 55 -34.12 12.54 -9.71
C VAL A 55 -34.69 11.66 -8.58
N PRO A 56 -35.25 12.26 -7.51
CA PRO A 56 -35.69 11.51 -6.32
C PRO A 56 -36.67 10.36 -6.61
N ALA A 57 -37.55 10.52 -7.60
CA ALA A 57 -38.52 9.50 -7.99
C ALA A 57 -37.86 8.22 -8.56
N PHE A 58 -36.73 8.36 -9.26
CA PHE A 58 -36.06 7.26 -9.96
C PHE A 58 -34.84 6.70 -9.21
N THR A 59 -34.38 7.37 -8.15
CA THR A 59 -33.16 7.00 -7.42
C THR A 59 -33.17 5.55 -6.95
N LYS A 60 -34.24 5.09 -6.26
CA LYS A 60 -34.36 3.70 -5.78
C LYS A 60 -34.38 2.72 -6.96
N LEU A 61 -35.24 2.97 -7.95
CA LEU A 61 -35.46 2.09 -9.10
C LEU A 61 -34.17 1.84 -9.91
N ILE A 62 -33.42 2.90 -10.19
CA ILE A 62 -32.16 2.80 -10.95
C ILE A 62 -31.09 2.10 -10.11
N ALA A 63 -31.00 2.39 -8.81
CA ALA A 63 -30.06 1.71 -7.92
C ALA A 63 -30.31 0.20 -7.85
N THR A 64 -31.57 -0.23 -7.84
CA THR A 64 -31.94 -1.65 -7.87
C THR A 64 -31.60 -2.31 -9.20
N LEU A 65 -31.99 -1.72 -10.34
CA LEU A 65 -31.82 -2.33 -11.68
C LEU A 65 -30.36 -2.30 -12.18
N PHE A 66 -29.59 -1.28 -11.82
CA PHE A 66 -28.24 -1.04 -12.33
C PHE A 66 -27.16 -1.13 -11.24
N ARG A 67 -27.42 -1.87 -10.16
CA ARG A 67 -26.51 -2.04 -9.02
C ARG A 67 -25.04 -2.33 -9.41
N PRO A 68 -24.72 -3.24 -10.37
CA PRO A 68 -23.32 -3.53 -10.72
C PRO A 68 -22.52 -2.33 -11.25
N ILE A 69 -23.19 -1.34 -11.83
CA ILE A 69 -22.57 -0.15 -12.43
C ILE A 69 -22.86 1.13 -11.63
N LEU A 70 -23.51 1.03 -10.47
CA LEU A 70 -23.94 2.18 -9.66
C LEU A 70 -22.78 3.10 -9.29
N THR A 71 -21.61 2.53 -8.97
CA THR A 71 -20.39 3.29 -8.70
C THR A 71 -19.96 4.16 -9.89
N ASP A 72 -20.10 3.68 -11.12
CA ASP A 72 -19.79 4.46 -12.33
C ASP A 72 -20.80 5.60 -12.53
N LEU A 73 -22.10 5.30 -12.37
CA LEU A 73 -23.16 6.30 -12.51
C LEU A 73 -22.99 7.46 -11.53
N CYS A 74 -22.63 7.15 -10.28
CA CYS A 74 -22.36 8.14 -9.23
C CYS A 74 -21.01 8.87 -9.44
N ALA A 75 -19.98 8.19 -9.96
CA ALA A 75 -18.67 8.81 -10.17
C ALA A 75 -18.71 9.92 -11.24
N ARG A 76 -19.61 9.82 -12.22
CA ARG A 76 -19.83 10.86 -13.24
C ARG A 76 -20.30 12.20 -12.66
N TRP A 77 -20.94 12.21 -11.49
CA TRP A 77 -21.34 13.44 -10.80
C TRP A 77 -20.15 14.27 -10.30
N LEU A 78 -18.95 13.69 -10.24
CA LEU A 78 -17.75 14.41 -9.82
C LEU A 78 -17.18 15.33 -10.92
N ASP A 79 -17.62 15.19 -12.17
CA ASP A 79 -17.07 15.94 -13.30
C ASP A 79 -17.62 17.38 -13.40
N SER A 80 -18.88 17.61 -12.99
CA SER A 80 -19.59 18.90 -13.12
C SER A 80 -20.21 19.34 -11.80
N GLU A 81 -20.22 20.65 -11.54
CA GLU A 81 -20.90 21.27 -10.39
C GLU A 81 -22.42 21.42 -10.64
N ALA A 82 -22.86 21.37 -11.89
CA ALA A 82 -24.28 21.50 -12.23
C ALA A 82 -25.08 20.34 -11.60
N GLY A 83 -26.06 20.68 -10.76
CA GLY A 83 -26.90 19.70 -10.08
C GLY A 83 -26.29 19.09 -8.81
N ALA A 84 -25.23 19.70 -8.23
CA ALA A 84 -24.52 19.15 -7.08
C ALA A 84 -25.41 18.92 -5.84
N GLU A 85 -26.46 19.73 -5.66
CA GLU A 85 -27.43 19.55 -4.56
C GLU A 85 -28.29 18.31 -4.77
N GLU A 86 -28.81 18.10 -5.98
CA GLU A 86 -29.57 16.91 -6.34
C GLU A 86 -28.71 15.65 -6.26
N HIS A 87 -27.46 15.71 -6.74
CA HIS A 87 -26.48 14.63 -6.61
C HIS A 87 -26.20 14.28 -5.14
N LEU A 88 -26.07 15.29 -4.27
CA LEU A 88 -25.87 15.07 -2.85
C LEU A 88 -27.08 14.37 -2.22
N VAL A 89 -28.29 14.85 -2.48
CA VAL A 89 -29.53 14.25 -1.94
C VAL A 89 -29.67 12.79 -2.36
N ALA A 90 -29.42 12.48 -3.64
CA ALA A 90 -29.47 11.13 -4.17
C ALA A 90 -28.39 10.22 -3.54
N LEU A 91 -27.13 10.68 -3.41
CA LEU A 91 -26.08 9.91 -2.74
C LEU A 91 -26.43 9.64 -1.27
N CYS A 92 -26.89 10.65 -0.55
CA CYS A 92 -27.25 10.51 0.87
C CYS A 92 -28.40 9.53 1.08
N TYR A 93 -29.34 9.41 0.13
CA TYR A 93 -30.38 8.39 0.14
C TYR A 93 -29.81 6.96 0.05
N LEU A 94 -28.78 6.77 -0.78
CA LEU A 94 -28.21 5.46 -1.13
C LEU A 94 -27.09 4.97 -0.21
N VAL A 95 -26.32 5.86 0.42
CA VAL A 95 -25.06 5.50 1.12
C VAL A 95 -25.26 4.54 2.30
N GLU A 96 -26.40 4.60 3.00
CA GLU A 96 -26.69 3.64 4.08
C GLU A 96 -26.97 2.22 3.57
N VAL A 97 -27.42 2.07 2.32
CA VAL A 97 -27.69 0.76 1.72
C VAL A 97 -26.48 0.26 0.92
N HIS A 98 -25.80 1.18 0.25
CA HIS A 98 -24.64 0.96 -0.62
C HIS A 98 -23.39 1.63 -0.04
N GLU A 99 -22.71 0.93 0.87
CA GLU A 99 -21.53 1.45 1.57
C GLU A 99 -20.36 1.76 0.60
N GLU A 100 -20.31 1.06 -0.54
CA GLU A 100 -19.34 1.26 -1.62
C GLU A 100 -19.38 2.67 -2.24
N LEU A 101 -20.47 3.42 -2.07
CA LEU A 101 -20.62 4.78 -2.59
C LEU A 101 -20.00 5.85 -1.69
N PHE A 102 -19.62 5.51 -0.45
CA PHE A 102 -19.05 6.48 0.48
C PHE A 102 -17.83 7.23 -0.06
N PRO A 103 -16.85 6.62 -0.76
CA PRO A 103 -15.71 7.34 -1.33
C PRO A 103 -16.13 8.44 -2.31
N ILE A 104 -17.21 8.22 -3.07
CA ILE A 104 -17.77 9.21 -4.01
C ILE A 104 -18.42 10.35 -3.22
N LEU A 105 -19.26 10.04 -2.22
CA LEU A 105 -19.86 11.04 -1.34
C LEU A 105 -18.78 11.92 -0.70
N HIS A 106 -17.74 11.30 -0.12
CA HIS A 106 -16.64 12.02 0.53
C HIS A 106 -15.93 12.97 -0.44
N ARG A 107 -15.69 12.54 -1.68
CA ARG A 107 -15.04 13.38 -2.69
C ARG A 107 -15.95 14.50 -3.21
N LEU A 108 -17.24 14.24 -3.34
CA LEU A 108 -18.24 15.23 -3.70
C LEU A 108 -18.31 16.33 -2.64
N LEU A 109 -18.34 15.95 -1.35
CA LEU A 109 -18.30 16.89 -0.24
C LEU A 109 -17.02 17.73 -0.22
N LEU A 110 -15.85 17.13 -0.42
CA LEU A 110 -14.59 17.88 -0.48
C LEU A 110 -14.50 18.84 -1.67
N LYS A 111 -15.11 18.50 -2.82
CA LYS A 111 -15.00 19.29 -4.04
C LYS A 111 -16.01 20.44 -4.10
N PHE A 112 -17.25 20.20 -3.67
CA PHE A 112 -18.36 21.16 -3.84
C PHE A 112 -18.93 21.70 -2.53
N PHE A 113 -18.70 21.04 -1.39
CA PHE A 113 -19.29 21.39 -0.10
C PHE A 113 -18.25 21.41 1.04
N GLU A 114 -17.11 22.09 0.82
CA GLU A 114 -15.99 22.15 1.78
C GLU A 114 -16.44 22.69 3.16
N GLU A 115 -17.16 23.81 3.18
CA GLU A 115 -17.74 24.41 4.39
C GLU A 115 -19.07 23.76 4.83
N GLY A 116 -19.49 22.70 4.15
CA GLY A 116 -20.69 21.92 4.40
C GLY A 116 -21.91 22.32 3.55
N PRO A 117 -22.93 21.43 3.47
CA PRO A 117 -24.08 21.62 2.59
C PRO A 117 -24.94 22.84 2.91
N LEU A 118 -24.89 23.35 4.15
CA LEU A 118 -25.72 24.46 4.64
C LEU A 118 -24.95 25.78 4.77
N SER A 119 -23.71 25.85 4.29
CA SER A 119 -22.83 27.03 4.41
C SER A 119 -23.44 28.30 3.80
N PHE A 120 -24.29 28.18 2.77
CA PHE A 120 -24.97 29.31 2.13
C PHE A 120 -25.92 30.11 3.06
N ILE A 121 -26.30 29.53 4.20
CA ILE A 121 -27.19 30.17 5.20
C ILE A 121 -26.42 31.18 6.06
N SER A 122 -25.08 31.09 6.12
CA SER A 122 -24.25 32.01 6.89
C SER A 122 -24.18 33.41 6.24
N ASN A 123 -24.56 34.46 6.99
CA ASN A 123 -24.47 35.93 6.75
C ASN A 123 -24.84 36.54 5.36
N LYS A 124 -25.05 35.75 4.30
CA LYS A 124 -25.24 36.22 2.92
C LYS A 124 -26.69 36.13 2.44
N ILE A 125 -27.48 35.20 2.96
CA ILE A 125 -28.88 34.96 2.52
C ILE A 125 -29.76 34.69 3.73
N SER A 126 -30.88 35.41 3.87
CA SER A 126 -31.86 35.13 4.92
C SER A 126 -32.58 33.80 4.66
N PRO A 127 -32.71 32.89 5.63
CA PRO A 127 -33.31 31.57 5.45
C PRO A 127 -34.79 31.63 5.00
N VAL A 128 -35.50 32.72 5.30
CA VAL A 128 -36.89 32.97 4.88
C VAL A 128 -37.03 33.19 3.36
N SER A 129 -35.96 33.58 2.68
CA SER A 129 -35.98 33.81 1.22
C SER A 129 -35.84 32.53 0.38
N ILE A 130 -35.58 31.39 1.04
CA ILE A 130 -35.29 30.12 0.39
C ILE A 130 -36.54 29.24 0.39
N LYS A 131 -36.78 28.52 -0.71
CA LYS A 131 -37.89 27.57 -0.81
C LYS A 131 -37.79 26.50 0.29
N THR A 132 -38.87 26.30 1.04
CA THR A 132 -38.95 25.32 2.13
C THR A 132 -38.57 23.91 1.69
N VAL A 133 -39.04 23.47 0.51
CA VAL A 133 -38.74 22.14 -0.04
C VAL A 133 -37.24 21.91 -0.23
N ARG A 134 -36.51 22.91 -0.75
CA ARG A 134 -35.06 22.82 -0.95
C ARG A 134 -34.33 22.69 0.40
N LEU A 135 -34.73 23.46 1.41
CA LEU A 135 -34.15 23.38 2.76
C LEU A 135 -34.43 22.03 3.41
N GLN A 136 -35.66 21.52 3.33
CA GLN A 136 -36.03 20.21 3.88
C GLN A 136 -35.20 19.08 3.24
N GLN A 137 -35.04 19.09 1.91
CA GLN A 137 -34.24 18.08 1.19
C GLN A 137 -32.76 18.10 1.60
N LEU A 138 -32.15 19.28 1.70
CA LEU A 138 -30.73 19.41 2.08
C LEU A 138 -30.48 19.03 3.54
N ILE A 139 -31.38 19.42 4.45
CA ILE A 139 -31.24 19.05 5.88
C ILE A 139 -31.54 17.56 6.07
N LEU A 140 -32.46 16.97 5.30
CA LEU A 140 -32.68 15.52 5.30
C LEU A 140 -31.45 14.76 4.79
N ALA A 141 -30.81 15.26 3.72
CA ALA A 141 -29.53 14.71 3.25
C ALA A 141 -28.44 14.84 4.34
N TYR A 142 -28.36 15.99 5.02
CA TYR A 142 -27.47 16.21 6.15
C TYR A 142 -27.73 15.22 7.30
N TYR A 143 -29.00 14.98 7.63
CA TYR A 143 -29.40 13.98 8.63
C TYR A 143 -28.93 12.58 8.25
N ARG A 144 -29.12 12.16 6.99
CA ARG A 144 -28.64 10.86 6.48
C ARG A 144 -27.10 10.75 6.52
N ILE A 145 -26.37 11.84 6.23
CA ILE A 145 -24.91 11.88 6.42
C ILE A 145 -24.55 11.62 7.88
N LEU A 146 -25.24 12.25 8.83
CA LEU A 146 -24.99 12.06 10.25
C LEU A 146 -25.35 10.65 10.72
N GLN A 147 -26.39 10.01 10.17
CA GLN A 147 -26.72 8.63 10.49
C GLN A 147 -25.66 7.66 9.94
N ALA A 148 -25.20 7.87 8.71
CA ALA A 148 -24.13 7.09 8.11
C ALA A 148 -22.78 7.28 8.84
N ASN A 149 -22.42 8.54 9.15
CA ASN A 149 -21.15 8.89 9.79
C ASN A 149 -21.21 10.21 10.58
N ARG A 150 -21.42 10.10 11.89
CA ARG A 150 -21.41 11.24 12.84
C ARG A 150 -20.04 11.93 12.93
N GLU A 151 -18.98 11.21 12.63
CA GLU A 151 -17.58 11.67 12.52
C GLU A 151 -17.33 12.76 11.48
N LEU A 152 -18.12 12.71 10.40
CA LEU A 152 -17.78 13.39 9.15
C LEU A 152 -17.73 14.92 9.26
N PRO A 153 -18.72 15.60 9.89
CA PRO A 153 -18.68 17.06 10.04
C PRO A 153 -17.45 17.53 10.83
N LEU A 154 -17.03 16.79 11.85
CA LEU A 154 -15.82 17.11 12.62
C LEU A 154 -14.56 16.98 11.75
N HIS A 155 -14.48 15.94 10.92
CA HIS A 155 -13.34 15.74 10.02
C HIS A 155 -13.26 16.80 8.91
N LEU A 156 -14.40 17.30 8.44
CA LEU A 156 -14.49 18.34 7.42
C LEU A 156 -14.55 19.76 8.01
N SER A 157 -14.47 19.90 9.34
CA SER A 157 -14.53 21.18 10.05
C SER A 157 -15.80 21.99 9.80
N TRP A 158 -16.96 21.32 9.67
CA TRP A 158 -18.25 21.99 9.47
C TRP A 158 -18.70 22.75 10.72
N SER A 159 -19.20 23.97 10.53
CA SER A 159 -19.68 24.81 11.62
C SER A 159 -21.10 24.43 12.07
N LEU A 160 -21.42 24.75 13.33
CA LEU A 160 -22.77 24.58 13.90
C LEU A 160 -23.69 25.79 13.65
N GLU A 161 -23.13 26.88 13.11
CA GLU A 161 -23.82 28.16 12.91
C GLU A 161 -25.01 28.08 11.93
N PRO A 162 -24.94 27.38 10.78
CA PRO A 162 -26.09 27.24 9.89
C PRO A 162 -27.27 26.51 10.54
N LEU A 163 -26.98 25.52 11.40
CA LEU A 163 -28.03 24.78 12.11
C LEU A 163 -28.64 25.65 13.20
N SER A 164 -27.83 26.37 13.99
CA SER A 164 -28.35 27.25 15.04
C SER A 164 -29.18 28.40 14.46
N THR A 165 -28.75 29.01 13.36
CA THR A 165 -29.52 30.07 12.69
C THR A 165 -30.89 29.57 12.22
N LEU A 166 -30.99 28.37 11.66
CA LEU A 166 -32.28 27.75 11.28
C LEU A 166 -33.18 27.50 12.48
N ILE A 167 -32.61 27.07 13.61
CA ILE A 167 -33.33 26.77 14.85
C ILE A 167 -33.97 28.04 15.44
N TRP A 168 -33.23 29.15 15.49
CA TRP A 168 -33.66 30.38 16.17
C TRP A 168 -34.34 31.41 15.26
N THR A 169 -34.36 31.21 13.93
CA THR A 169 -35.04 32.13 13.01
C THR A 169 -36.57 32.12 13.25
N PRO A 170 -37.22 33.27 13.49
CA PRO A 170 -38.67 33.35 13.67
C PRO A 170 -39.44 33.08 12.37
N HIS A 171 -40.66 32.56 12.46
CA HIS A 171 -41.56 32.22 11.34
C HIS A 171 -41.03 31.23 10.27
N LEU A 172 -40.06 30.37 10.61
CA LEU A 172 -39.63 29.26 9.76
C LEU A 172 -40.57 28.06 9.92
N ASP A 173 -40.64 27.22 8.89
CA ASP A 173 -41.39 25.96 8.90
C ASP A 173 -41.02 25.05 10.09
N HIS A 174 -42.02 24.44 10.73
CA HIS A 174 -41.83 23.59 11.90
C HIS A 174 -41.04 22.33 11.56
N GLY A 175 -41.23 21.77 10.37
CA GLY A 175 -40.49 20.61 9.88
C GLY A 175 -39.00 20.91 9.72
N VAL A 176 -38.65 22.04 9.09
CA VAL A 176 -37.27 22.51 8.95
C VAL A 176 -36.58 22.69 10.31
N ARG A 177 -37.26 23.31 11.28
CA ARG A 177 -36.72 23.49 12.64
C ARG A 177 -36.52 22.17 13.36
N LEU A 178 -37.49 21.25 13.31
CA LEU A 178 -37.37 19.94 13.94
C LEU A 178 -36.17 19.16 13.37
N LEU A 179 -36.00 19.16 12.06
CA LEU A 179 -34.85 18.53 11.40
C LEU A 179 -33.52 19.19 11.79
N ALA A 180 -33.49 20.53 11.86
CA ALA A 180 -32.30 21.27 12.28
C ALA A 180 -31.91 20.97 13.74
N ILE A 181 -32.87 20.91 14.66
CA ILE A 181 -32.65 20.51 16.07
C ILE A 181 -32.05 19.09 16.13
N ARG A 182 -32.61 18.15 15.35
CA ARG A 182 -32.09 16.77 15.30
C ARG A 182 -30.68 16.70 14.74
N CYS A 183 -30.39 17.38 13.63
CA CYS A 183 -29.04 17.44 13.07
C CYS A 183 -28.05 18.10 14.05
N TYR A 184 -28.47 19.19 14.71
CA TYR A 184 -27.66 19.88 15.70
C TYR A 184 -27.35 18.98 16.90
N SER A 185 -28.35 18.25 17.40
CA SER A 185 -28.18 17.33 18.52
C SER A 185 -27.19 16.20 18.19
N LEU A 186 -27.30 15.62 16.98
CA LEU A 186 -26.40 14.57 16.50
C LEU A 186 -24.97 15.04 16.29
N GLN A 187 -24.76 16.24 15.71
CA GLN A 187 -23.43 16.79 15.47
C GLN A 187 -22.73 17.22 16.77
N CYS A 188 -23.47 17.78 17.73
CA CYS A 188 -22.92 18.16 19.04
C CYS A 188 -22.69 16.95 19.97
N GLY A 189 -23.27 15.79 19.67
CA GLY A 189 -23.31 14.66 20.61
C GLY A 189 -24.21 14.93 21.83
N MET A 190 -25.27 15.72 21.64
CA MET A 190 -26.22 16.05 22.70
C MET A 190 -27.03 14.80 23.11
N GLY A 191 -27.21 14.60 24.41
CA GLY A 191 -28.05 13.52 24.92
C GLY A 191 -29.54 13.74 24.63
N GLU A 192 -30.31 12.66 24.63
CA GLU A 192 -31.74 12.67 24.31
C GLU A 192 -32.55 13.66 25.17
N ALA A 193 -32.24 13.77 26.46
CA ALA A 193 -32.91 14.72 27.36
C ALA A 193 -32.73 16.17 26.89
N GLY A 194 -31.50 16.57 26.56
CA GLY A 194 -31.21 17.93 26.08
C GLY A 194 -31.86 18.22 24.73
N ARG A 195 -31.92 17.21 23.84
CA ARG A 195 -32.65 17.32 22.57
C ARG A 195 -34.14 17.56 22.82
N CYS A 196 -34.77 16.77 23.69
CA CYS A 196 -36.19 16.91 24.03
C CYS A 196 -36.52 18.26 24.68
N ASP A 197 -35.64 18.78 25.53
CA ASP A 197 -35.83 20.09 26.15
C ASP A 197 -35.78 21.22 25.11
N LEU A 198 -34.84 21.13 24.14
CA LEU A 198 -34.73 22.09 23.04
C LEU A 198 -35.92 22.00 22.07
N GLU A 199 -36.40 20.79 21.78
CA GLU A 199 -37.63 20.60 20.99
C GLU A 199 -38.83 21.23 21.70
N ARG A 200 -38.95 21.06 23.03
CA ARG A 200 -40.03 21.66 23.82
C ARG A 200 -39.98 23.18 23.88
N GLU A 201 -38.79 23.75 23.99
CA GLU A 201 -38.59 25.20 24.04
C GLU A 201 -39.00 25.89 22.73
N ILE A 202 -38.75 25.26 21.58
CA ILE A 202 -38.87 25.91 20.27
C ILE A 202 -40.17 25.55 19.54
N LEU A 203 -40.61 24.29 19.65
CA LEU A 203 -41.78 23.78 18.94
C LEU A 203 -43.00 23.59 19.86
N GLY A 204 -42.80 23.55 21.18
CA GLY A 204 -43.86 23.27 22.16
C GLY A 204 -43.95 21.79 22.55
N GLU A 205 -45.10 21.33 23.04
CA GLU A 205 -45.24 19.93 23.45
C GLU A 205 -44.99 18.96 22.28
N PRO A 206 -44.28 17.84 22.51
CA PRO A 206 -44.00 16.86 21.47
C PRO A 206 -45.31 16.31 20.90
N CYS A 207 -45.38 16.21 19.57
CA CYS A 207 -46.58 15.82 18.82
C CYS A 207 -47.77 16.80 18.94
N GLY A 208 -47.61 17.98 19.54
CA GLY A 208 -48.64 19.02 19.58
C GLY A 208 -48.77 19.84 18.29
N VAL A 209 -47.75 19.79 17.44
CA VAL A 209 -47.69 20.52 16.16
C VAL A 209 -47.27 19.56 15.03
N ASP A 210 -48.06 19.55 13.96
CA ASP A 210 -47.76 18.78 12.75
C ASP A 210 -46.51 19.34 12.06
N CYS A 211 -45.51 18.48 11.87
CA CYS A 211 -44.23 18.84 11.24
C CYS A 211 -44.13 18.17 9.87
N GLN A 212 -44.82 18.70 8.87
CA GLN A 212 -44.84 18.12 7.52
C GLN A 212 -43.47 18.26 6.83
N LEU A 213 -42.92 17.14 6.35
CA LEU A 213 -41.66 17.08 5.61
C LEU A 213 -41.89 16.49 4.22
N ASN A 214 -41.31 17.13 3.20
CA ASN A 214 -41.15 16.53 1.88
C ASN A 214 -40.03 15.47 1.95
N TYR A 215 -40.45 14.20 1.90
CA TYR A 215 -39.57 13.04 2.05
C TYR A 215 -39.03 12.53 0.69
N GLY A 216 -39.68 12.89 -0.42
CA GLY A 216 -39.31 12.49 -1.77
C GLY A 216 -40.47 12.60 -2.75
N GLN A 217 -40.33 11.97 -3.91
CA GLN A 217 -41.36 11.93 -4.96
C GLN A 217 -41.64 10.48 -5.34
N ASN A 218 -42.91 10.17 -5.61
CA ASN A 218 -43.29 8.89 -6.20
C ASN A 218 -43.04 8.89 -7.72
N LEU A 219 -43.14 7.71 -8.36
CA LEU A 219 -43.02 7.57 -9.81
C LEU A 219 -44.06 8.38 -10.59
N ASP A 220 -45.19 8.69 -9.97
CA ASP A 220 -46.26 9.55 -10.52
C ASP A 220 -46.00 11.06 -10.31
N GLU A 221 -44.78 11.45 -9.92
CA GLU A 221 -44.37 12.82 -9.59
C GLU A 221 -45.11 13.44 -8.39
N THR A 222 -45.92 12.66 -7.67
CA THR A 222 -46.58 13.10 -6.44
C THR A 222 -45.58 13.23 -5.29
N GLU A 223 -45.65 14.34 -4.54
CA GLU A 223 -44.80 14.55 -3.37
C GLU A 223 -45.20 13.61 -2.24
N LYS A 224 -44.20 12.94 -1.66
CA LYS A 224 -44.37 12.06 -0.51
C LYS A 224 -44.11 12.87 0.76
N GLU A 225 -45.17 13.19 1.48
CA GLU A 225 -45.10 13.89 2.76
C GLU A 225 -45.07 12.89 3.92
N VAL A 226 -44.20 13.16 4.90
CA VAL A 226 -44.07 12.37 6.13
C VAL A 226 -44.03 13.33 7.31
N ASP A 227 -44.66 12.95 8.41
CA ASP A 227 -44.52 13.70 9.66
C ASP A 227 -43.10 13.54 10.25
N GLY A 228 -42.46 14.67 10.52
CA GLY A 228 -41.10 14.74 11.03
C GLY A 228 -40.90 13.99 12.35
N TRP A 229 -41.95 13.83 13.16
CA TRP A 229 -41.86 13.02 14.38
C TRP A 229 -41.56 11.55 14.09
N ILE A 230 -42.17 10.98 13.03
CA ILE A 230 -42.07 9.55 12.66
C ILE A 230 -40.88 9.29 11.72
N MET A 231 -40.32 10.32 11.09
CA MET A 231 -39.22 10.23 10.11
C MET A 231 -38.07 9.26 10.51
N PRO A 232 -37.52 9.25 11.75
CA PRO A 232 -36.41 8.36 12.11
C PRO A 232 -36.78 6.88 12.01
N VAL A 233 -38.02 6.54 12.35
CA VAL A 233 -38.55 5.17 12.24
C VAL A 233 -38.74 4.80 10.77
N VAL A 234 -39.21 5.74 9.95
CA VAL A 234 -39.38 5.54 8.50
C VAL A 234 -38.03 5.30 7.82
N GLU A 235 -37.00 6.10 8.12
CA GLU A 235 -35.64 5.90 7.58
C GLU A 235 -35.04 4.56 8.01
N LEU A 236 -35.14 4.21 9.29
CA LEU A 236 -34.62 2.93 9.79
C LEU A 236 -35.28 1.74 9.09
N LYS A 237 -36.61 1.78 8.96
CA LYS A 237 -37.39 0.74 8.28
C LYS A 237 -37.05 0.65 6.80
N ARG A 238 -36.90 1.79 6.11
CA ARG A 238 -36.48 1.84 4.70
C ARG A 238 -35.14 1.15 4.48
N VAL A 239 -34.13 1.49 5.29
CA VAL A 239 -32.78 0.92 5.14
C VAL A 239 -32.78 -0.59 5.43
N GLN A 240 -33.56 -1.04 6.41
CA GLN A 240 -33.72 -2.46 6.73
C GLN A 240 -34.40 -3.21 5.57
N GLU A 241 -35.53 -2.71 5.08
CA GLU A 241 -36.28 -3.33 3.97
C GLU A 241 -35.43 -3.40 2.70
N GLU A 242 -34.72 -2.33 2.31
CA GLU A 242 -33.86 -2.33 1.12
C GLU A 242 -32.66 -3.29 1.27
N ARG A 243 -32.07 -3.39 2.46
CA ARG A 243 -30.99 -4.37 2.73
C ARG A 243 -31.51 -5.80 2.72
N ASP A 244 -32.71 -6.04 3.23
CA ASP A 244 -33.36 -7.35 3.23
C ASP A 244 -33.75 -7.79 1.81
N GLU A 245 -34.32 -6.89 1.00
CA GLU A 245 -34.61 -7.10 -0.43
C GLU A 245 -33.35 -7.54 -1.20
N ILE A 246 -32.21 -6.89 -0.94
CA ILE A 246 -30.92 -7.23 -1.56
C ILE A 246 -30.45 -8.66 -1.25
N VAL A 247 -30.77 -9.16 -0.06
CA VAL A 247 -30.33 -10.49 0.39
C VAL A 247 -31.31 -11.58 -0.03
N THR A 248 -32.61 -11.31 -0.02
CA THR A 248 -33.66 -12.30 -0.27
C THR A 248 -33.98 -12.48 -1.75
N GLU A 249 -33.91 -11.42 -2.56
CA GLU A 249 -34.24 -11.43 -3.98
C GLU A 249 -32.99 -11.10 -4.83
N PRO A 250 -32.09 -12.07 -5.09
CA PRO A 250 -30.96 -11.85 -5.98
C PRO A 250 -31.46 -11.60 -7.40
N MET A 251 -31.51 -10.33 -7.79
CA MET A 251 -31.91 -9.91 -9.13
C MET A 251 -30.88 -10.42 -10.15
N ASP A 252 -31.37 -10.98 -11.25
CA ASP A 252 -30.52 -11.49 -12.31
C ASP A 252 -30.09 -10.35 -13.24
N PHE A 253 -28.84 -9.92 -13.10
CA PHE A 253 -28.25 -8.86 -13.89
C PHE A 253 -27.56 -9.36 -15.18
N PHE A 254 -27.30 -10.67 -15.30
CA PHE A 254 -26.28 -11.20 -16.22
C PHE A 254 -26.78 -12.26 -17.20
N SER A 255 -27.96 -12.85 -17.01
CA SER A 255 -28.46 -13.81 -18.00
C SER A 255 -28.72 -13.15 -19.36
N MET A 256 -28.31 -13.88 -20.41
CA MET A 256 -28.46 -13.49 -21.81
C MET A 256 -29.38 -14.51 -22.49
N GLU A 257 -30.33 -14.03 -23.29
CA GLU A 257 -31.12 -14.88 -24.19
C GLU A 257 -30.31 -15.17 -25.47
N GLU A 258 -30.55 -16.29 -26.15
CA GLU A 258 -29.80 -16.74 -27.34
C GLU A 258 -29.79 -15.74 -28.53
N THR A 259 -30.65 -14.71 -28.48
CA THR A 259 -30.80 -13.68 -29.52
C THR A 259 -30.04 -12.38 -29.23
N ASP A 260 -29.52 -12.18 -28.02
CA ASP A 260 -28.74 -11.00 -27.65
C ASP A 260 -27.26 -11.21 -28.01
N LYS A 261 -26.77 -10.47 -29.02
CA LYS A 261 -25.33 -10.34 -29.25
C LYS A 261 -24.68 -9.77 -27.97
N THR A 262 -23.55 -10.34 -27.57
CA THR A 262 -22.76 -9.93 -26.40
C THR A 262 -22.34 -8.45 -26.46
N PHE A 263 -23.15 -7.54 -25.93
CA PHE A 263 -22.76 -6.14 -25.73
C PHE A 263 -22.14 -6.00 -24.34
N PHE A 264 -20.83 -6.23 -24.25
CA PHE A 264 -20.06 -5.88 -23.06
C PHE A 264 -19.82 -4.37 -23.02
N ILE A 265 -19.86 -3.78 -21.84
CA ILE A 265 -19.43 -2.39 -21.65
C ILE A 265 -17.91 -2.36 -21.80
N ASP A 266 -17.39 -1.53 -22.69
CA ASP A 266 -15.94 -1.36 -22.81
C ASP A 266 -15.41 -0.52 -21.64
N GLU A 267 -14.21 -0.81 -21.16
CA GLU A 267 -13.57 -0.03 -20.08
C GLU A 267 -13.37 1.45 -20.47
N ALA A 268 -13.33 1.75 -21.77
CA ALA A 268 -13.25 3.12 -22.29
C ALA A 268 -14.57 3.93 -22.14
N ASP A 269 -15.71 3.25 -21.94
CA ASP A 269 -17.02 3.90 -21.76
C ASP A 269 -17.29 4.31 -20.30
N LEU A 270 -16.51 3.79 -19.35
CA LEU A 270 -16.57 4.15 -17.93
C LEU A 270 -16.05 5.57 -17.68
N SER A 271 -16.43 6.12 -16.52
CA SER A 271 -15.83 7.35 -16.01
C SER A 271 -14.31 7.16 -15.84
N PRO A 272 -13.48 8.15 -16.21
CA PRO A 272 -12.03 8.05 -16.07
C PRO A 272 -11.57 7.96 -14.61
N LEU A 273 -12.46 8.29 -13.66
CA LEU A 273 -12.26 8.15 -12.23
C LEU A 273 -12.59 6.76 -11.70
N VAL A 274 -13.06 5.82 -12.52
CA VAL A 274 -13.43 4.46 -12.08
C VAL A 274 -12.48 3.44 -12.68
N ALA A 275 -12.01 2.53 -11.84
CA ALA A 275 -11.24 1.36 -12.24
C ALA A 275 -12.11 0.10 -12.12
N ASN A 276 -12.18 -0.71 -13.17
CA ASN A 276 -12.69 -2.08 -13.04
C ASN A 276 -11.56 -3.01 -12.57
N VAL A 277 -11.63 -3.46 -11.32
CA VAL A 277 -10.72 -4.49 -10.81
C VAL A 277 -11.43 -5.84 -10.90
N HIS A 278 -11.41 -6.42 -12.11
CA HIS A 278 -11.92 -7.75 -12.44
C HIS A 278 -13.31 -8.11 -11.88
N GLY A 279 -14.25 -7.17 -11.69
CA GLY A 279 -15.51 -7.50 -11.02
C GLY A 279 -16.01 -6.46 -10.02
N VAL A 280 -15.12 -5.57 -9.56
CA VAL A 280 -15.46 -4.54 -8.59
C VAL A 280 -15.04 -3.18 -9.14
N LEU A 281 -15.99 -2.25 -9.20
CA LEU A 281 -15.72 -0.87 -9.58
C LEU A 281 -15.20 -0.09 -8.38
N LEU A 282 -14.02 0.51 -8.51
CA LEU A 282 -13.38 1.30 -7.46
C LEU A 282 -13.07 2.71 -7.96
N LEU A 283 -13.17 3.68 -7.06
CA LEU A 283 -12.85 5.08 -7.35
C LEU A 283 -11.32 5.29 -7.35
N ARG A 284 -10.80 5.88 -8.42
CA ARG A 284 -9.42 6.35 -8.57
C ARG A 284 -9.25 7.75 -7.99
N THR A 285 -8.05 8.04 -7.50
CA THR A 285 -7.71 9.40 -7.05
C THR A 285 -7.53 10.38 -8.20
N SER A 286 -7.13 9.93 -9.38
CA SER A 286 -6.99 10.78 -10.56
C SER A 286 -7.29 10.05 -11.86
N PRO A 287 -7.70 10.80 -12.91
CA PRO A 287 -7.90 10.24 -14.24
C PRO A 287 -6.56 10.11 -14.96
N THR A 288 -6.07 8.88 -15.19
CA THR A 288 -4.83 8.66 -15.96
C THR A 288 -4.93 7.51 -16.97
N SER A 289 -4.04 7.60 -17.97
CA SER A 289 -3.89 6.76 -19.17
C SER A 289 -2.85 5.65 -18.99
N SER A 290 -3.17 4.44 -19.47
CA SER A 290 -2.31 3.24 -19.63
C SER A 290 -1.41 2.88 -18.44
N ILE A 291 -1.81 1.85 -17.69
CA ILE A 291 -0.99 1.24 -16.64
C ILE A 291 -0.12 0.15 -17.27
N ASP A 292 1.19 0.32 -17.23
CA ASP A 292 2.14 -0.78 -17.49
C ASP A 292 2.10 -1.73 -16.28
N SER A 293 1.11 -2.63 -16.26
CA SER A 293 0.98 -3.62 -15.18
C SER A 293 2.01 -4.73 -15.37
N SER A 294 2.86 -4.94 -14.36
CA SER A 294 3.77 -6.09 -14.35
C SER A 294 3.09 -7.40 -13.92
N LEU A 295 1.79 -7.36 -13.65
CA LEU A 295 0.99 -8.50 -13.20
C LEU A 295 0.30 -9.13 -14.40
N ILE A 296 0.46 -10.44 -14.54
CA ILE A 296 -0.21 -11.23 -15.57
C ILE A 296 -1.56 -11.68 -14.99
N PRO A 297 -2.68 -11.45 -15.68
CA PRO A 297 -4.01 -11.83 -15.18
C PRO A 297 -4.16 -13.35 -15.25
N LEU A 298 -4.02 -14.00 -14.09
CA LEU A 298 -4.22 -15.45 -13.92
C LEU A 298 -5.54 -15.70 -13.19
N PRO A 299 -6.25 -16.81 -13.46
CA PRO A 299 -7.49 -17.16 -12.75
C PRO A 299 -7.36 -17.09 -11.22
N SER A 300 -6.32 -17.71 -10.64
CA SER A 300 -6.04 -17.67 -9.20
C SER A 300 -5.81 -16.26 -8.66
N SER A 301 -5.06 -15.44 -9.42
CA SER A 301 -4.77 -14.05 -9.07
C SER A 301 -5.99 -13.15 -9.21
N ILE A 302 -6.86 -13.40 -10.20
CA ILE A 302 -8.11 -12.67 -10.42
C ILE A 302 -9.07 -12.89 -9.25
N VAL A 303 -9.22 -14.12 -8.77
CA VAL A 303 -10.08 -14.41 -7.60
C VAL A 303 -9.57 -13.66 -6.36
N ALA A 304 -8.26 -13.67 -6.10
CA ALA A 304 -7.66 -12.92 -4.99
C ALA A 304 -7.83 -11.41 -5.16
N LEU A 305 -7.62 -10.87 -6.37
CA LEU A 305 -7.83 -9.45 -6.69
C LEU A 305 -9.28 -9.02 -6.47
N ARG A 306 -10.26 -9.84 -6.85
CA ARG A 306 -11.69 -9.56 -6.62
C ARG A 306 -12.00 -9.44 -5.12
N GLN A 307 -11.52 -10.39 -4.32
CA GLN A 307 -11.71 -10.36 -2.87
C GLN A 307 -11.04 -9.14 -2.23
N LEU A 308 -9.82 -8.81 -2.66
CA LEU A 308 -9.11 -7.62 -2.20
C LEU A 308 -9.82 -6.33 -2.59
N ALA A 309 -10.29 -6.24 -3.83
CA ALA A 309 -11.03 -5.07 -4.33
C ALA A 309 -12.32 -4.87 -3.52
N PHE A 310 -13.04 -5.95 -3.22
CA PHE A 310 -14.20 -5.89 -2.33
C PHE A 310 -13.80 -5.36 -0.94
N HIS A 311 -12.76 -5.91 -0.30
CA HIS A 311 -12.31 -5.42 1.01
C HIS A 311 -11.86 -3.96 1.01
N ILE A 312 -11.26 -3.48 -0.08
CA ILE A 312 -10.87 -2.09 -0.28
C ILE A 312 -12.11 -1.19 -0.38
N SER A 313 -13.17 -1.63 -1.06
CA SER A 313 -14.41 -0.86 -1.21
C SER A 313 -15.07 -0.53 0.14
N ILE A 314 -15.12 -1.53 1.04
CA ILE A 314 -15.67 -1.41 2.40
C ILE A 314 -14.64 -0.92 3.44
N ARG A 315 -13.37 -0.80 3.04
CA ARG A 315 -12.23 -0.31 3.83
C ARG A 315 -12.02 -1.09 5.14
N ILE A 316 -11.89 -2.42 5.02
CA ILE A 316 -11.63 -3.31 6.16
C ILE A 316 -10.17 -3.82 6.18
N PRO A 317 -9.61 -4.11 7.37
CA PRO A 317 -8.26 -4.62 7.49
C PRO A 317 -8.17 -6.06 6.93
N THR A 318 -7.27 -6.27 5.98
CA THR A 318 -7.19 -7.54 5.24
C THR A 318 -5.88 -8.29 5.53
N LEU A 319 -5.98 -9.58 5.82
CA LEU A 319 -4.84 -10.49 5.98
C LEU A 319 -4.64 -11.33 4.71
N LEU A 320 -3.48 -11.22 4.09
CA LEU A 320 -3.05 -12.01 2.94
C LEU A 320 -2.29 -13.27 3.40
N THR A 321 -2.95 -14.41 3.36
CA THR A 321 -2.34 -15.70 3.65
C THR A 321 -1.96 -16.38 2.34
N SER A 322 -0.68 -16.78 2.21
CA SER A 322 -0.23 -17.58 1.07
C SER A 322 1.03 -18.36 1.39
N ALA A 323 1.35 -19.31 0.50
CA ALA A 323 2.66 -19.92 0.45
C ALA A 323 3.76 -18.86 0.24
N PRO A 324 4.99 -19.08 0.73
CA PRO A 324 6.12 -18.18 0.48
C PRO A 324 6.29 -17.91 -1.02
N SER A 325 6.57 -16.64 -1.38
CA SER A 325 6.80 -16.20 -2.77
C SER A 325 5.62 -16.30 -3.74
N ALA A 326 4.36 -16.41 -3.28
CA ALA A 326 3.19 -16.43 -4.18
C ALA A 326 2.80 -15.05 -4.77
N GLY A 327 3.62 -14.01 -4.60
CA GLY A 327 3.38 -12.70 -5.22
C GLY A 327 2.46 -11.74 -4.46
N LYS A 328 2.31 -11.88 -3.13
CA LYS A 328 1.48 -10.98 -2.30
C LYS A 328 1.77 -9.49 -2.52
N ALA A 329 3.05 -9.12 -2.49
CA ALA A 329 3.48 -7.74 -2.71
C ALA A 329 3.22 -7.26 -4.14
N LEU A 330 3.28 -8.16 -5.13
CA LEU A 330 2.98 -7.87 -6.52
C LEU A 330 1.49 -7.52 -6.71
N ILE A 331 0.61 -8.28 -6.09
CA ILE A 331 -0.85 -8.04 -6.14
C ILE A 331 -1.19 -6.69 -5.47
N LEU A 332 -0.61 -6.40 -4.30
CA LEU A 332 -0.85 -5.14 -3.62
C LEU A 332 -0.29 -3.93 -4.38
N SER A 333 0.93 -4.03 -4.93
CA SER A 333 1.54 -2.96 -5.73
C SER A 333 0.75 -2.69 -7.01
N HIS A 334 0.28 -3.72 -7.69
CA HIS A 334 -0.62 -3.58 -8.83
C HIS A 334 -1.90 -2.83 -8.47
N LEU A 335 -2.58 -3.20 -7.37
CA LEU A 335 -3.79 -2.51 -6.90
C LEU A 335 -3.53 -1.04 -6.54
N ALA A 336 -2.42 -0.76 -5.88
CA ALA A 336 -2.05 0.62 -5.54
C ALA A 336 -1.81 1.47 -6.80
N GLN A 337 -1.12 0.93 -7.80
CA GLN A 337 -0.87 1.61 -9.08
C GLN A 337 -2.18 1.89 -9.86
N VAL A 338 -3.14 0.96 -9.78
CA VAL A 338 -4.46 1.10 -10.44
C VAL A 338 -5.33 2.20 -9.80
N LEU A 339 -5.25 2.38 -8.47
CA LEU A 339 -6.10 3.32 -7.72
C LEU A 339 -5.43 4.68 -7.47
N TYR A 340 -4.10 4.70 -7.35
CA TYR A 340 -3.28 5.87 -7.03
C TYR A 340 -2.13 6.04 -8.04
N PRO A 341 -2.45 6.33 -9.31
CA PRO A 341 -1.45 6.41 -10.37
C PRO A 341 -0.46 7.57 -10.20
N ASP A 342 -0.88 8.70 -9.62
CA ASP A 342 -0.02 9.88 -9.43
C ASP A 342 0.87 9.77 -8.18
N THR A 343 0.50 8.93 -7.23
CA THR A 343 1.20 8.84 -5.93
C THR A 343 2.34 7.84 -6.00
N GLN A 344 3.57 8.35 -6.08
CA GLN A 344 4.76 7.54 -5.92
C GLN A 344 4.84 6.98 -4.49
N ASN A 345 5.11 5.68 -4.35
CA ASN A 345 5.24 4.97 -3.07
C ASN A 345 4.00 5.06 -2.16
N GLN A 346 2.83 4.73 -2.71
CA GLN A 346 1.59 4.63 -1.94
C GLN A 346 1.64 3.54 -0.85
N ILE A 347 2.46 2.51 -1.02
CA ILE A 347 2.60 1.39 -0.09
C ILE A 347 3.83 1.58 0.82
N VAL A 348 3.63 1.41 2.12
CA VAL A 348 4.67 1.37 3.15
C VAL A 348 4.66 -0.02 3.79
N SER A 349 5.72 -0.80 3.58
CA SER A 349 5.87 -2.10 4.24
C SER A 349 6.64 -2.00 5.55
N ILE A 350 6.10 -2.62 6.59
CA ILE A 350 6.69 -2.70 7.93
C ILE A 350 6.90 -4.18 8.22
N HIS A 351 8.16 -4.59 8.34
CA HIS A 351 8.52 -5.98 8.60
C HIS A 351 8.43 -6.26 10.10
N LEU A 352 7.48 -7.12 10.50
CA LEU A 352 7.24 -7.43 11.91
C LEU A 352 8.10 -8.59 12.43
N ALA A 353 8.76 -9.33 11.54
CA ALA A 353 9.71 -10.38 11.90
C ALA A 353 11.02 -9.84 12.53
N ASP A 354 11.24 -8.52 12.50
CA ASP A 354 12.41 -7.89 13.10
C ASP A 354 12.23 -7.76 14.62
N THR A 355 13.04 -8.51 15.38
CA THR A 355 13.03 -8.47 16.85
C THR A 355 13.53 -7.15 17.43
N SER A 356 14.14 -6.28 16.62
CA SER A 356 14.58 -4.94 17.03
C SER A 356 13.48 -3.88 16.91
N LEU A 357 12.32 -4.21 16.35
CA LEU A 357 11.23 -3.26 16.15
C LEU A 357 10.55 -2.91 17.49
N ASP A 358 10.90 -1.75 18.04
CA ASP A 358 10.25 -1.17 19.21
C ASP A 358 8.91 -0.50 18.79
N PRO A 359 7.80 -0.70 19.55
CA PRO A 359 6.58 0.11 19.44
C PRO A 359 6.79 1.62 19.28
N ARG A 360 7.86 2.18 19.88
CA ARG A 360 8.23 3.59 19.74
C ARG A 360 8.60 3.98 18.32
N ALA A 361 9.19 3.09 17.53
CA ALA A 361 9.50 3.37 16.12
C ALA A 361 8.22 3.49 15.27
N LEU A 362 7.15 2.78 15.67
CA LEU A 362 5.85 2.82 14.98
C LEU A 362 5.06 4.09 15.33
N LEU A 363 4.97 4.41 16.62
CA LEU A 363 4.20 5.56 17.12
C LEU A 363 4.95 6.88 16.97
N GLY A 364 6.25 6.88 17.26
CA GLY A 364 7.10 8.06 17.32
C GLY A 364 7.82 8.18 18.65
N SER A 365 8.81 9.06 18.68
CA SER A 365 9.59 9.35 19.87
C SER A 365 10.03 10.81 19.90
N TYR A 366 10.35 11.29 21.10
CA TYR A 366 10.99 12.59 21.26
C TYR A 366 12.46 12.46 20.90
N VAL A 367 12.89 13.25 19.92
CA VAL A 367 14.27 13.31 19.47
C VAL A 367 14.80 14.72 19.67
N SER A 368 16.09 14.87 19.96
CA SER A 368 16.70 16.19 20.10
C SER A 368 16.53 16.98 18.80
N SER A 369 16.03 18.21 18.93
CA SER A 369 15.83 19.12 17.79
C SER A 369 17.14 19.35 17.05
N THR A 370 17.08 19.32 15.73
CA THR A 370 18.22 19.65 14.86
C THR A 370 18.40 21.16 14.70
N ILE A 371 17.34 21.94 14.95
CA ILE A 371 17.30 23.39 14.75
C ILE A 371 17.64 24.11 16.07
N HIS A 372 17.19 23.56 17.20
CA HIS A 372 17.36 24.15 18.53
C HIS A 372 18.10 23.19 19.47
N PRO A 373 19.44 23.32 19.59
CA PRO A 373 20.22 22.46 20.47
C PRO A 373 19.69 22.50 21.91
N GLY A 374 19.39 21.33 22.47
CA GLY A 374 18.91 21.18 23.85
C GLY A 374 17.39 21.14 24.02
N THR A 375 16.61 21.30 22.95
CA THR A 375 15.16 21.01 22.98
C THR A 375 14.87 19.63 22.39
N PHE A 376 13.75 19.04 22.80
CA PHE A 376 13.25 17.78 22.25
C PHE A 376 12.03 18.07 21.39
N GLU A 377 12.08 17.61 20.14
CA GLU A 377 10.98 17.67 19.19
C GLU A 377 10.40 16.27 19.02
N TRP A 378 9.08 16.18 18.92
CA TRP A 378 8.42 14.93 18.62
C TRP A 378 8.60 14.60 17.15
N LYS A 379 9.16 13.42 16.88
CA LYS A 379 9.22 12.87 15.54
C LYS A 379 8.21 11.74 15.43
N GLU A 380 7.30 11.88 14.47
CA GLU A 380 6.28 10.87 14.20
C GLU A 380 6.89 9.57 13.71
N GLY A 381 6.38 8.46 14.23
CA GLY A 381 6.77 7.12 13.79
C GLY A 381 6.19 6.80 12.42
N VAL A 382 6.68 5.69 11.85
CA VAL A 382 6.33 5.30 10.47
C VAL A 382 4.83 5.07 10.31
N LEU A 383 4.17 4.47 11.31
CA LEU A 383 2.73 4.19 11.27
C LEU A 383 1.91 5.48 11.33
N VAL A 384 2.22 6.37 12.28
CA VAL A 384 1.50 7.63 12.48
C VAL A 384 1.64 8.56 11.28
N ARG A 385 2.84 8.65 10.72
CA ARG A 385 3.10 9.41 9.49
C ARG A 385 2.28 8.85 8.32
N SER A 386 2.30 7.53 8.13
CA SER A 386 1.55 6.88 7.04
C SER A 386 0.04 7.05 7.20
N MET A 387 -0.47 7.03 8.44
CA MET A 387 -1.87 7.33 8.75
C MET A 387 -2.26 8.75 8.32
N ARG A 388 -1.44 9.76 8.61
CA ARG A 388 -1.71 11.15 8.22
C ARG A 388 -1.60 11.40 6.73
N GLU A 389 -0.60 10.80 6.09
CA GLU A 389 -0.37 10.93 4.64
C GLU A 389 -1.37 10.10 3.80
N GLY A 390 -2.16 9.20 4.42
CA GLY A 390 -3.12 8.37 3.69
C GLY A 390 -2.50 7.25 2.87
N LYS A 391 -1.33 6.77 3.30
CA LYS A 391 -0.63 5.67 2.64
C LYS A 391 -1.18 4.32 3.07
N TRP A 392 -1.00 3.32 2.21
CA TRP A 392 -1.33 1.94 2.54
C TRP A 392 -0.23 1.32 3.36
N VAL A 393 -0.55 0.78 4.53
CA VAL A 393 0.42 0.14 5.42
C VAL A 393 0.28 -1.37 5.29
N VAL A 394 1.40 -2.04 5.03
CA VAL A 394 1.49 -3.50 4.91
C VAL A 394 2.37 -4.03 6.05
N PHE A 395 1.77 -4.77 6.97
CA PHE A 395 2.51 -5.51 8.00
C PHE A 395 2.99 -6.84 7.43
N GLU A 396 4.30 -6.97 7.21
CA GLU A 396 4.89 -8.19 6.67
C GLU A 396 5.17 -9.22 7.77
N ASP A 397 4.74 -10.47 7.51
CA ASP A 397 4.87 -11.63 8.41
C ASP A 397 4.38 -11.34 9.84
N ILE A 398 3.12 -10.92 9.95
CA ILE A 398 2.47 -10.52 11.22
C ILE A 398 2.48 -11.63 12.28
N ASP A 399 2.53 -12.89 11.87
CA ASP A 399 2.60 -14.06 12.73
C ASP A 399 3.93 -14.17 13.50
N ARG A 400 4.98 -13.49 13.03
CA ARG A 400 6.30 -13.43 13.69
C ARG A 400 6.48 -12.20 14.57
N GLY A 401 5.49 -11.30 14.61
CA GLY A 401 5.54 -10.07 15.40
C GLY A 401 5.54 -10.31 16.91
N SER A 402 6.21 -9.42 17.66
CA SER A 402 6.17 -9.44 19.11
C SER A 402 4.77 -9.05 19.64
N ASN A 403 4.36 -9.63 20.77
CA ASN A 403 3.05 -9.33 21.37
C ASN A 403 2.89 -7.85 21.76
N GLU A 404 3.98 -7.15 22.07
CA GLU A 404 3.96 -5.71 22.37
C GLU A 404 3.58 -4.89 21.15
N VAL A 405 4.18 -5.18 19.99
CA VAL A 405 3.86 -4.52 18.72
C VAL A 405 2.44 -4.86 18.27
N LEU A 406 2.02 -6.13 18.37
CA LEU A 406 0.65 -6.54 18.08
C LEU A 406 -0.37 -5.86 19.02
N GLY A 407 0.02 -5.61 20.28
CA GLY A 407 -0.77 -4.84 21.24
C GLY A 407 -1.02 -3.40 20.82
N VAL A 408 -0.05 -2.75 20.15
CA VAL A 408 -0.21 -1.40 19.59
C VAL A 408 -1.05 -1.38 18.32
N ILE A 409 -0.95 -2.43 17.50
CA ILE A 409 -1.69 -2.52 16.23
C ILE A 409 -3.17 -2.89 16.48
N LYS A 410 -3.48 -3.65 17.53
CA LYS A 410 -4.85 -4.11 17.83
C LYS A 410 -5.89 -2.97 17.93
N PRO A 411 -5.67 -1.87 18.68
CA PRO A 411 -6.60 -0.73 18.72
C PRO A 411 -6.84 -0.10 17.34
N LEU A 412 -5.81 -0.05 16.49
CA LEU A 412 -5.93 0.44 15.13
C LEU A 412 -6.85 -0.45 14.29
N ILE A 413 -6.68 -1.77 14.37
CA ILE A 413 -7.55 -2.74 13.69
C ILE A 413 -8.98 -2.65 14.23
N GLU A 414 -9.14 -2.55 15.54
CA GLU A 414 -10.45 -2.39 16.20
C GLU A 414 -11.23 -1.21 15.64
N SER A 415 -10.56 -0.07 15.48
CA SER A 415 -11.19 1.15 14.91
C SER A 415 -11.69 0.97 13.47
N LEU A 416 -11.20 -0.03 12.75
CA LEU A 416 -11.59 -0.35 11.37
C LEU A 416 -12.59 -1.50 11.26
N THR A 417 -12.98 -2.12 12.38
CA THR A 417 -13.84 -3.32 12.41
C THR A 417 -15.19 -3.02 13.10
N VAL A 418 -15.81 -4.00 13.76
CA VAL A 418 -17.20 -3.97 14.26
C VAL A 418 -17.53 -2.65 14.99
N GLY A 419 -18.62 -1.99 14.56
CA GLY A 419 -19.08 -0.71 15.13
C GLY A 419 -18.53 0.54 14.41
N LYS A 420 -17.78 0.36 13.33
CA LYS A 420 -17.32 1.43 12.45
C LYS A 420 -18.51 2.10 11.72
N TRP A 421 -18.52 3.43 11.73
CA TRP A 421 -19.38 4.25 10.87
C TRP A 421 -19.08 4.01 9.38
N ILE A 422 -20.05 4.22 8.50
CA ILE A 422 -19.83 4.09 7.05
C ILE A 422 -18.71 5.06 6.65
N GLY A 423 -17.65 4.53 6.05
CA GLY A 423 -16.48 5.32 5.72
C GLY A 423 -15.62 5.79 6.89
N GLY A 424 -15.77 5.17 8.07
CA GLY A 424 -14.97 5.44 9.25
C GLY A 424 -13.47 5.36 8.98
N ARG A 425 -12.71 6.21 9.68
CA ARG A 425 -11.26 6.34 9.53
C ARG A 425 -10.55 5.61 10.66
N ALA A 426 -9.37 5.08 10.38
CA ALA A 426 -8.57 4.41 11.38
C ALA A 426 -8.17 5.40 12.49
N ARG A 427 -8.24 4.97 13.76
CA ARG A 427 -7.88 5.78 14.92
C ARG A 427 -6.84 5.08 15.77
N LEU A 428 -5.88 5.86 16.25
CA LEU A 428 -4.85 5.36 17.14
C LEU A 428 -4.60 6.37 18.26
N ASN A 429 -4.71 5.91 19.50
CA ASN A 429 -4.43 6.74 20.66
C ASN A 429 -2.93 6.73 20.96
N ILE A 430 -2.29 7.88 20.80
CA ILE A 430 -0.89 8.04 21.13
C ILE A 430 -0.81 8.53 22.58
N PRO A 431 -0.07 7.83 23.46
CA PRO A 431 0.17 8.30 24.81
C PRO A 431 0.68 9.74 24.80
N SER A 432 0.14 10.61 25.66
CA SER A 432 0.50 12.03 25.80
C SER A 432 0.19 12.99 24.64
N ARG A 433 -0.31 12.50 23.49
CA ARG A 433 -0.63 13.34 22.30
C ARG A 433 -2.11 13.34 21.91
N GLY A 434 -2.87 12.35 22.38
CA GLY A 434 -4.28 12.19 22.05
C GLY A 434 -4.50 11.25 20.87
N THR A 435 -5.67 11.36 20.25
CA THR A 435 -6.12 10.45 19.20
C THR A 435 -5.64 10.95 17.83
N VAL A 436 -5.01 10.07 17.05
CA VAL A 436 -4.66 10.35 15.66
C VAL A 436 -5.69 9.67 14.77
N ILE A 437 -6.28 10.45 13.87
CA ILE A 437 -7.25 10.00 12.87
C ILE A 437 -6.52 9.91 11.53
N ALA A 438 -6.62 8.77 10.87
CA ALA A 438 -6.02 8.55 9.57
C ALA A 438 -6.74 9.31 8.45
N HIS A 439 -6.04 9.58 7.35
CA HIS A 439 -6.63 10.12 6.13
C HIS A 439 -7.63 9.13 5.51
N ALA A 440 -8.53 9.62 4.65
CA ALA A 440 -9.61 8.82 4.05
C ALA A 440 -9.10 7.67 3.14
N ASP A 441 -7.90 7.82 2.58
CA ASP A 441 -7.27 6.88 1.65
C ASP A 441 -6.40 5.82 2.35
N PHE A 442 -6.22 5.96 3.67
CA PHE A 442 -5.44 5.02 4.48
C PHE A 442 -6.09 3.63 4.49
N MET A 443 -5.28 2.59 4.23
CA MET A 443 -5.71 1.20 4.24
C MET A 443 -4.69 0.33 4.97
N LEU A 444 -5.19 -0.72 5.64
CA LEU A 444 -4.37 -1.65 6.41
C LEU A 444 -4.38 -3.05 5.80
N PHE A 445 -3.18 -3.54 5.50
CA PHE A 445 -2.95 -4.91 5.05
C PHE A 445 -1.96 -5.61 5.98
N ALA A 446 -2.12 -6.91 6.14
CA ALA A 446 -1.14 -7.78 6.78
C ALA A 446 -0.82 -8.94 5.86
N THR A 447 0.39 -9.47 5.91
CA THR A 447 0.77 -10.67 5.16
C THR A 447 1.22 -11.77 6.13
N ARG A 448 0.89 -13.01 5.78
CA ARG A 448 1.27 -14.21 6.54
C ARG A 448 1.75 -15.31 5.62
N SER A 449 3.00 -15.70 5.76
CA SER A 449 3.69 -16.64 4.86
C SER A 449 3.82 -18.01 5.50
N THR A 450 2.87 -18.91 5.22
CA THR A 450 2.85 -20.27 5.78
C THR A 450 2.81 -21.32 4.66
N PRO A 451 3.54 -22.44 4.78
CA PRO A 451 3.40 -23.53 3.82
C PRO A 451 2.01 -24.17 3.98
N PRO A 452 1.35 -24.56 2.87
CA PRO A 452 0.07 -25.25 2.94
C PRO A 452 0.25 -26.64 3.58
N SER A 453 -0.80 -27.10 4.27
CA SER A 453 -0.85 -28.49 4.76
C SER A 453 -1.01 -29.48 3.59
N ARG A 454 -0.90 -30.79 3.86
CA ARG A 454 -1.02 -31.86 2.83
C ARG A 454 -2.31 -31.79 2.01
N ASN A 455 -3.37 -31.19 2.55
CA ASN A 455 -4.65 -30.99 1.88
C ASN A 455 -4.77 -29.64 1.15
N ASN A 456 -3.65 -28.95 0.90
CA ASN A 456 -3.59 -27.61 0.30
C ASN A 456 -4.33 -26.51 1.09
N ALA A 457 -4.71 -26.81 2.34
CA ALA A 457 -5.37 -25.89 3.27
C ALA A 457 -4.34 -25.22 4.18
N PHE A 458 -4.54 -23.92 4.46
CA PHE A 458 -3.72 -23.17 5.39
C PHE A 458 -4.28 -23.31 6.82
N HIS A 459 -3.39 -23.42 7.80
CA HIS A 459 -3.79 -23.39 9.21
C HIS A 459 -4.39 -22.03 9.56
N PRO A 460 -5.46 -21.96 10.36
CA PRO A 460 -6.06 -20.68 10.75
C PRO A 460 -5.04 -19.80 11.47
N PRO A 461 -5.15 -18.46 11.35
CA PRO A 461 -4.23 -17.54 12.02
C PRO A 461 -4.47 -17.53 13.53
N THR A 462 -3.42 -17.75 14.31
CA THR A 462 -3.48 -17.87 15.79
C THR A 462 -2.82 -16.70 16.53
N PHE A 463 -2.30 -15.70 15.82
CA PHE A 463 -1.64 -14.55 16.42
C PHE A 463 -2.63 -13.62 17.13
N PHE A 464 -2.11 -12.78 18.03
CA PHE A 464 -2.94 -11.87 18.82
C PHE A 464 -3.70 -10.87 17.92
N GLY A 465 -5.03 -10.92 17.95
CA GLY A 465 -5.88 -10.06 17.11
C GLY A 465 -6.22 -10.63 15.73
N ALA A 466 -5.84 -11.89 15.42
CA ALA A 466 -6.10 -12.53 14.13
C ALA A 466 -7.58 -12.52 13.71
N HIS A 467 -8.51 -12.74 14.64
CA HIS A 467 -9.96 -12.77 14.39
C HIS A 467 -10.56 -11.44 13.90
N LYS A 468 -9.80 -10.34 13.95
CA LYS A 468 -10.23 -9.02 13.49
C LYS A 468 -9.85 -8.74 12.03
N PHE A 469 -9.00 -9.58 11.44
CA PHE A 469 -8.66 -9.47 10.04
C PHE A 469 -9.59 -10.31 9.18
N SER A 470 -9.97 -9.78 8.02
CA SER A 470 -10.58 -10.59 6.98
C SER A 470 -9.49 -11.26 6.15
N GLU A 471 -9.48 -12.59 6.13
CA GLU A 471 -8.46 -13.38 5.45
C GLU A 471 -8.78 -13.55 3.96
N VAL A 472 -7.78 -13.27 3.11
CA VAL A 472 -7.77 -13.58 1.68
C VAL A 472 -6.63 -14.55 1.43
N ILE A 473 -6.98 -15.69 0.84
CA ILE A 473 -6.03 -16.77 0.56
C ILE A 473 -5.57 -16.64 -0.90
N ILE A 474 -4.27 -16.46 -1.09
CA ILE A 474 -3.65 -16.53 -2.41
C ILE A 474 -3.12 -17.94 -2.60
N HIS A 475 -3.74 -18.67 -3.52
CA HIS A 475 -3.29 -20.01 -3.88
C HIS A 475 -2.02 -19.96 -4.73
N ALA A 476 -1.19 -20.99 -4.62
CA ALA A 476 -0.06 -21.14 -5.53
C ALA A 476 -0.60 -21.40 -6.95
N PRO A 477 0.03 -20.83 -8.00
CA PRO A 477 -0.41 -21.01 -9.37
C PRO A 477 -0.32 -22.48 -9.80
N SER A 478 -1.27 -22.91 -10.65
CA SER A 478 -1.25 -24.24 -11.27
C SER A 478 -0.15 -24.35 -12.33
N SER A 479 0.17 -25.57 -12.78
CA SER A 479 1.19 -25.77 -13.83
C SER A 479 0.84 -25.03 -15.14
N GLU A 480 -0.44 -24.95 -15.50
CA GLU A 480 -0.93 -24.19 -16.66
C GLU A 480 -0.76 -22.67 -16.48
N GLU A 481 -1.04 -22.17 -15.28
CA GLU A 481 -0.82 -20.76 -14.93
C GLU A 481 0.68 -20.44 -14.95
N LEU A 482 1.53 -21.34 -14.45
CA LEU A 482 2.99 -21.20 -14.50
C LEU A 482 3.50 -21.13 -15.94
N LEU A 483 2.98 -21.98 -16.83
CA LEU A 483 3.32 -21.95 -18.26
C LEU A 483 2.98 -20.59 -18.87
N THR A 484 1.80 -20.05 -18.54
CA THR A 484 1.37 -18.71 -18.98
C THR A 484 2.31 -17.62 -18.45
N ILE A 485 2.75 -17.71 -17.19
CA ILE A 485 3.70 -16.76 -16.60
C ILE A 485 5.06 -16.81 -17.31
N VAL A 486 5.59 -18.01 -17.56
CA VAL A 486 6.92 -18.17 -18.18
C VAL A 486 6.88 -17.70 -19.64
N ASN A 487 5.83 -18.08 -20.39
CA ASN A 487 5.68 -17.68 -21.79
C ASN A 487 5.58 -16.15 -21.96
N THR A 488 4.87 -15.46 -21.06
CA THR A 488 4.71 -14.01 -21.12
C THR A 488 5.94 -13.25 -20.63
N LYS A 489 6.61 -13.71 -19.57
CA LYS A 489 7.82 -13.04 -19.03
C LYS A 489 9.09 -13.35 -19.82
N PHE A 490 9.21 -14.55 -20.38
CA PHE A 490 10.40 -15.03 -21.07
C PHE A 490 10.03 -15.57 -22.47
N PRO A 491 9.76 -14.69 -23.45
CA PRO A 491 9.31 -15.10 -24.78
C PRO A 491 10.27 -16.06 -25.51
N ARG A 492 11.57 -16.03 -25.20
CA ARG A 492 12.59 -16.92 -25.80
C ARG A 492 12.51 -18.36 -25.31
N LEU A 493 11.85 -18.59 -24.18
CA LEU A 493 11.65 -19.90 -23.56
C LEU A 493 10.21 -20.41 -23.75
N ALA A 494 9.40 -19.71 -24.54
CA ALA A 494 8.00 -20.03 -24.70
C ALA A 494 7.79 -21.42 -25.33
N GLY A 495 6.71 -22.10 -24.94
CA GLY A 495 6.31 -23.40 -25.50
C GLY A 495 6.94 -24.59 -24.76
N GLY A 496 7.50 -25.54 -25.50
CA GLY A 496 8.06 -26.78 -24.93
C GLY A 496 9.14 -26.55 -23.88
N ALA A 497 10.02 -25.57 -24.06
CA ALA A 497 11.12 -25.28 -23.12
C ALA A 497 10.61 -24.87 -21.74
N ALA A 498 9.54 -24.06 -21.68
CA ALA A 498 8.89 -23.65 -20.45
C ALA A 498 8.25 -24.85 -19.74
N GLN A 499 7.56 -25.73 -20.47
CA GLN A 499 6.91 -26.92 -19.91
C GLN A 499 7.93 -27.84 -19.23
N VAL A 500 9.01 -28.21 -19.92
CA VAL A 500 10.03 -29.12 -19.35
C VAL A 500 10.75 -28.47 -18.17
N THR A 501 10.95 -27.15 -18.19
CA THR A 501 11.54 -26.41 -17.05
C THR A 501 10.62 -26.43 -15.83
N ILE A 502 9.30 -26.29 -16.03
CA ILE A 502 8.31 -26.37 -14.97
C ILE A 502 8.23 -27.80 -14.41
N ASP A 503 8.26 -28.82 -15.27
CA ASP A 503 8.22 -30.22 -14.84
C ASP A 503 9.47 -30.61 -14.05
N MET A 504 10.65 -30.16 -14.48
CA MET A 504 11.90 -30.29 -13.74
C MET A 504 11.78 -29.63 -12.36
N TRP A 505 11.29 -28.40 -12.30
CA TRP A 505 11.10 -27.67 -11.04
C TRP A 505 10.10 -28.36 -10.10
N ASP A 506 8.98 -28.86 -10.62
CA ASP A 506 7.98 -29.56 -9.82
C ASP A 506 8.51 -30.89 -9.25
N SER A 507 9.30 -31.63 -10.04
CA SER A 507 10.02 -32.81 -9.56
C SER A 507 11.02 -32.49 -8.44
N VAL A 508 11.80 -31.40 -8.58
CA VAL A 508 12.70 -30.93 -7.52
C VAL A 508 11.92 -30.51 -6.27
N ARG A 509 10.78 -29.84 -6.44
CA ARG A 509 9.91 -29.41 -5.33
C ARG A 509 9.29 -30.60 -4.59
N LYS A 510 8.91 -31.67 -5.29
CA LYS A 510 8.35 -32.91 -4.71
C LYS A 510 9.33 -33.68 -3.82
N LEU A 511 10.63 -33.51 -4.03
CA LEU A 511 11.65 -34.07 -3.13
C LEU A 511 11.57 -33.49 -1.70
N GLY A 512 10.91 -32.35 -1.53
CA GLY A 512 10.69 -31.68 -0.25
C GLY A 512 11.96 -31.06 0.33
N THR A 513 11.79 -30.35 1.44
CA THR A 513 12.88 -29.61 2.09
C THR A 513 13.33 -30.31 3.37
N GLN A 514 14.63 -30.56 3.50
CA GLN A 514 15.25 -31.12 4.71
C GLN A 514 15.60 -30.01 5.71
N ASN A 515 15.76 -30.36 6.99
CA ASN A 515 16.18 -29.41 8.04
C ASN A 515 17.51 -28.73 7.66
N SER A 516 17.53 -27.39 7.65
CA SER A 516 18.65 -26.54 7.21
C SER A 516 18.85 -26.41 5.68
N GLY A 517 17.96 -26.97 4.86
CA GLY A 517 17.89 -26.75 3.42
C GLY A 517 17.07 -25.50 3.07
N ARG A 518 17.41 -24.84 1.96
CA ARG A 518 16.60 -23.76 1.40
C ARG A 518 15.41 -24.38 0.66
N ASP A 519 14.22 -23.86 0.91
CA ASP A 519 13.01 -24.29 0.20
C ASP A 519 13.05 -23.81 -1.26
N VAL A 520 12.69 -24.69 -2.19
CA VAL A 520 12.66 -24.40 -3.63
C VAL A 520 11.27 -23.90 -3.99
N GLY A 521 11.13 -22.58 -4.10
CA GLY A 521 9.86 -21.93 -4.44
C GLY A 521 9.80 -21.45 -5.88
N LEU A 522 8.78 -20.63 -6.16
CA LEU A 522 8.61 -19.96 -7.46
C LEU A 522 9.73 -18.96 -7.79
N ARG A 523 10.40 -18.44 -6.76
CA ARG A 523 11.51 -17.50 -6.91
C ARG A 523 12.71 -18.17 -7.59
N GLU A 524 13.01 -19.42 -7.22
CA GLU A 524 14.07 -20.22 -7.82
C GLU A 524 13.76 -20.54 -9.28
N LEU A 525 12.51 -20.91 -9.61
CA LEU A 525 12.06 -21.09 -10.99
C LEU A 525 12.27 -19.82 -11.81
N GLN A 526 11.80 -18.66 -11.31
CA GLN A 526 11.94 -17.39 -12.03
C GLN A 526 13.41 -17.01 -12.25
N LYS A 527 14.28 -17.24 -11.24
CA LYS A 527 15.73 -17.01 -11.36
C LYS A 527 16.35 -17.91 -12.42
N PHE A 528 15.98 -19.19 -12.43
CA PHE A 528 16.48 -20.15 -13.40
C PHE A 528 16.07 -19.76 -14.84
N CYS A 529 14.80 -19.42 -15.06
CA CYS A 529 14.32 -18.93 -16.36
C CYS A 529 15.06 -17.66 -16.79
N GLN A 530 15.28 -16.69 -15.89
CA GLN A 530 16.02 -15.45 -16.19
C GLN A 530 17.49 -15.72 -16.55
N ARG A 531 18.11 -16.73 -15.94
CA ARG A 531 19.48 -17.15 -16.24
C ARG A 531 19.57 -17.83 -17.60
N ILE A 532 18.65 -18.76 -17.89
CA ILE A 532 18.60 -19.42 -19.19
C ILE A 532 18.34 -18.40 -20.32
N ASP A 533 17.38 -17.50 -20.15
CA ASP A 533 17.02 -16.49 -21.17
C ASP A 533 18.23 -15.63 -21.62
N ARG A 534 19.16 -15.36 -20.70
CA ARG A 534 20.42 -14.66 -20.99
C ARG A 534 21.53 -15.54 -21.55
N LEU A 535 21.50 -16.86 -21.28
CA LEU A 535 22.43 -17.81 -21.88
C LEU A 535 22.10 -18.11 -23.34
N LEU A 536 20.82 -18.01 -23.73
CA LEU A 536 20.39 -18.28 -25.09
C LEU A 536 21.03 -17.29 -26.09
N PRO A 537 21.61 -17.79 -27.20
CA PRO A 537 22.12 -16.93 -28.26
C PRO A 537 21.04 -15.97 -28.79
N ALA A 538 21.44 -14.76 -29.18
CA ALA A 538 20.53 -13.74 -29.72
C ALA A 538 19.59 -14.20 -30.87
N PRO A 539 19.96 -15.14 -31.77
CA PRO A 539 19.06 -15.64 -32.81
C PRO A 539 18.13 -16.80 -32.37
N HIS A 540 18.14 -17.23 -31.10
CA HIS A 540 17.30 -18.34 -30.67
C HIS A 540 15.81 -17.98 -30.75
N GLN A 541 15.07 -18.75 -31.55
CA GLN A 541 13.60 -18.73 -31.59
C GLN A 541 13.07 -19.99 -30.92
N PRO A 542 11.96 -19.90 -30.16
CA PRO A 542 11.34 -21.07 -29.57
C PRO A 542 10.91 -22.03 -30.68
N MET A 543 11.40 -23.27 -30.62
CA MET A 543 10.93 -24.34 -31.47
C MET A 543 9.72 -24.96 -30.76
N ASP A 544 8.51 -24.70 -31.24
CA ASP A 544 7.34 -25.50 -30.88
C ASP A 544 7.46 -26.84 -31.61
N ILE A 545 8.11 -27.80 -30.95
CA ILE A 545 8.06 -29.20 -31.38
C ILE A 545 6.66 -29.69 -31.02
N SER A 546 5.75 -29.67 -31.99
CA SER A 546 4.45 -30.29 -31.86
C SER A 546 4.64 -31.79 -31.61
N SER A 547 4.22 -32.25 -30.45
CA SER A 547 4.25 -33.67 -30.07
C SER A 547 3.29 -34.46 -30.97
N GLU A 548 3.78 -34.97 -32.10
CA GLU A 548 3.01 -35.88 -32.97
C GLU A 548 2.72 -37.23 -32.28
N ASP A 549 3.49 -37.61 -31.25
CA ASP A 549 3.45 -38.93 -30.60
C ASP A 549 3.00 -38.94 -29.12
N GLY A 550 2.43 -37.85 -28.58
CA GLY A 550 1.94 -37.82 -27.19
C GLY A 550 3.00 -37.94 -26.08
N ASN A 551 4.29 -38.05 -26.43
CA ASN A 551 5.40 -37.92 -25.50
C ASN A 551 5.78 -36.45 -25.32
N ALA A 552 5.99 -36.04 -24.06
CA ALA A 552 6.46 -34.68 -23.75
C ALA A 552 7.86 -34.45 -24.37
N PRO A 553 8.13 -33.27 -24.95
CA PRO A 553 9.43 -32.96 -25.54
C PRO A 553 10.51 -33.01 -24.45
N THR A 554 11.69 -33.57 -24.75
CA THR A 554 12.80 -33.58 -23.78
C THR A 554 13.66 -32.32 -23.92
N PHE A 555 14.43 -31.96 -22.88
CA PHE A 555 15.39 -30.85 -22.97
C PHE A 555 16.45 -31.07 -24.07
N ALA A 556 16.76 -32.33 -24.42
CA ALA A 556 17.71 -32.63 -25.48
C ALA A 556 17.15 -32.39 -26.89
N ASP A 557 15.84 -32.60 -27.07
CA ASP A 557 15.16 -32.32 -28.34
C ASP A 557 15.09 -30.81 -28.59
N ILE A 558 14.87 -30.03 -27.52
CA ILE A 558 14.74 -28.57 -27.56
C ILE A 558 16.12 -27.89 -27.66
N PHE A 559 17.11 -28.36 -26.90
CA PHE A 559 18.48 -27.84 -26.89
C PHE A 559 19.48 -28.91 -27.34
N PRO A 560 19.66 -29.09 -28.67
CA PRO A 560 20.55 -30.12 -29.20
C PRO A 560 22.02 -29.91 -28.82
N ASN A 561 22.46 -28.66 -28.57
CA ASN A 561 23.84 -28.34 -28.24
C ASN A 561 24.22 -28.82 -26.82
N PRO A 562 25.13 -29.79 -26.65
CA PRO A 562 25.53 -30.29 -25.34
C PRO A 562 26.19 -29.23 -24.46
N SER A 563 26.98 -28.31 -25.04
CA SER A 563 27.67 -27.25 -24.28
C SER A 563 26.69 -26.29 -23.60
N LEU A 564 25.57 -25.99 -24.26
CA LEU A 564 24.50 -25.17 -23.69
C LEU A 564 23.81 -25.88 -22.52
N ARG A 565 23.57 -27.19 -22.63
CA ARG A 565 23.00 -28.01 -21.55
C ARG A 565 23.94 -28.11 -20.34
N GLU A 566 25.24 -28.24 -20.57
CA GLU A 566 26.25 -28.13 -19.51
C GLU A 566 26.23 -26.74 -18.85
N ASP A 567 26.01 -25.69 -19.64
CA ASP A 567 25.95 -24.35 -19.12
C ASP A 567 24.71 -24.11 -18.24
N MET A 568 23.54 -24.59 -18.71
CA MET A 568 22.28 -24.61 -17.97
C MET A 568 22.39 -25.40 -16.66
N TYR A 569 23.09 -26.55 -16.68
CA TYR A 569 23.31 -27.35 -15.46
C TYR A 569 24.07 -26.57 -14.38
N LEU A 570 25.08 -25.81 -14.78
CA LEU A 570 25.83 -25.00 -13.83
C LEU A 570 25.05 -23.76 -13.34
N GLU A 571 24.09 -23.24 -14.11
CA GLU A 571 23.11 -22.26 -13.61
C GLU A 571 22.16 -22.90 -12.60
N ALA A 572 21.67 -24.10 -12.91
CA ALA A 572 20.83 -24.89 -12.02
C ALA A 572 21.57 -25.20 -10.70
N ARG A 573 22.87 -25.48 -10.76
CA ARG A 573 23.74 -25.59 -9.58
C ARG A 573 23.67 -24.33 -8.74
N ASP A 574 23.88 -23.16 -9.33
CA ASP A 574 23.91 -21.91 -8.56
C ASP A 574 22.53 -21.53 -7.96
N VAL A 575 21.43 -22.00 -8.55
CA VAL A 575 20.05 -21.72 -8.11
C VAL A 575 19.50 -22.75 -7.11
N PHE A 576 19.60 -24.05 -7.40
CA PHE A 576 18.89 -25.12 -6.68
C PHE A 576 19.74 -25.80 -5.60
N PHE A 577 20.99 -26.17 -5.89
CA PHE A 577 21.80 -27.04 -5.01
C PHE A 577 23.20 -26.48 -4.69
N GLY A 578 23.44 -25.20 -4.98
CA GLY A 578 24.72 -24.52 -4.78
C GLY A 578 24.91 -23.91 -3.40
N ALA A 579 23.88 -23.96 -2.55
CA ALA A 579 24.01 -23.58 -1.15
C ALA A 579 24.89 -24.62 -0.43
N GLY A 580 25.98 -24.18 0.19
CA GLY A 580 26.89 -25.08 0.88
C GLY A 580 26.19 -25.78 2.05
N THR A 581 25.98 -27.08 1.94
CA THR A 581 25.30 -27.89 2.95
C THR A 581 26.31 -28.44 3.97
N LEU A 582 26.15 -28.02 5.22
CA LEU A 582 27.05 -28.39 6.31
C LEU A 582 26.80 -29.82 6.81
N THR A 583 25.56 -30.30 6.73
CA THR A 583 25.16 -31.63 7.20
C THR A 583 25.28 -32.69 6.10
N THR A 584 25.60 -33.92 6.50
CA THR A 584 25.68 -35.08 5.59
C THR A 584 24.35 -35.36 4.89
N SER A 585 23.23 -35.22 5.61
CA SER A 585 21.88 -35.36 5.06
C SER A 585 21.56 -34.32 3.99
N ALA A 586 21.96 -33.06 4.21
CA ALA A 586 21.72 -32.00 3.23
C ALA A 586 22.65 -32.10 2.01
N ARG A 587 23.86 -32.67 2.16
CA ARG A 587 24.72 -33.02 1.01
C ARG A 587 24.11 -34.13 0.16
N ALA A 588 23.67 -35.22 0.78
CA ALA A 588 22.99 -36.29 0.07
C ALA A 588 21.73 -35.80 -0.66
N HIS A 589 20.97 -34.89 -0.04
CA HIS A 589 19.81 -34.28 -0.68
C HIS A 589 20.19 -33.37 -1.86
N ALA A 590 21.26 -32.57 -1.74
CA ALA A 590 21.78 -31.76 -2.84
C ALA A 590 22.30 -32.61 -4.01
N GLU A 591 22.93 -33.75 -3.72
CA GLU A 591 23.36 -34.73 -4.71
C GLU A 591 22.17 -35.37 -5.45
N LEU A 592 21.09 -35.71 -4.74
CA LEU A 592 19.85 -36.20 -5.35
C LEU A 592 19.22 -35.15 -6.30
N ILE A 593 19.17 -33.88 -5.88
CA ILE A 593 18.69 -32.79 -6.74
C ILE A 593 19.60 -32.65 -7.97
N ALA A 594 20.92 -32.73 -7.77
CA ALA A 594 21.91 -32.61 -8.85
C ALA A 594 21.80 -33.75 -9.88
N GLN A 595 21.52 -34.98 -9.43
CA GLN A 595 21.26 -36.14 -10.30
C GLN A 595 19.96 -35.95 -11.08
N MET A 596 18.87 -35.61 -10.40
CA MET A 596 17.57 -35.39 -11.04
C MET A 596 17.63 -34.33 -12.14
N ILE A 597 18.24 -33.17 -11.87
CA ILE A 597 18.39 -32.10 -12.86
C ILE A 597 19.25 -32.55 -14.05
N ALA A 598 20.28 -33.35 -13.80
CA ALA A 598 21.14 -33.85 -14.86
C ALA A 598 20.43 -34.90 -15.73
N ASP A 599 19.56 -35.72 -15.15
CA ASP A 599 18.70 -36.66 -15.88
C ASP A 599 17.75 -35.89 -16.81
N TYR A 600 17.13 -34.81 -16.32
CA TYR A 600 16.30 -33.92 -17.15
C TYR A 600 17.09 -33.26 -18.29
N LEU A 601 18.35 -32.85 -18.05
CA LEU A 601 19.22 -32.26 -19.07
C LEU A 601 19.94 -33.31 -19.95
N HIS A 602 19.73 -34.60 -19.71
CA HIS A 602 20.40 -35.72 -20.38
C HIS A 602 21.94 -35.59 -20.36
N LEU A 603 22.49 -35.47 -19.15
CA LEU A 603 23.94 -35.40 -18.88
C LEU A 603 24.42 -36.66 -18.15
N ASP A 604 25.44 -37.33 -18.70
CA ASP A 604 26.06 -38.52 -18.09
C ASP A 604 26.67 -38.21 -16.71
N THR A 605 26.65 -39.18 -15.80
CA THR A 605 27.19 -39.06 -14.43
C THR A 605 28.66 -38.62 -14.40
N GLU A 606 29.48 -39.09 -15.35
CA GLU A 606 30.89 -38.69 -15.46
C GLU A 606 31.04 -37.21 -15.84
N ARG A 607 30.16 -36.69 -16.71
CA ARG A 607 30.15 -35.28 -17.09
C ARG A 607 29.70 -34.40 -15.93
N GLN A 608 28.74 -34.86 -15.14
CA GLN A 608 28.29 -34.15 -13.92
C GLN A 608 29.46 -33.96 -12.95
N GLU A 609 30.19 -35.03 -12.64
CA GLU A 609 31.34 -34.97 -11.73
C GLU A 609 32.45 -34.07 -12.29
N TRP A 610 32.69 -34.14 -13.61
CA TRP A 610 33.65 -33.25 -14.27
C TRP A 610 33.24 -31.77 -14.17
N LEU A 611 31.98 -31.43 -14.42
CA LEU A 611 31.45 -30.07 -14.33
C LEU A 611 31.52 -29.50 -12.91
N LEU A 612 31.24 -30.33 -11.90
CA LEU A 612 31.18 -29.91 -10.50
C LEU A 612 32.57 -29.80 -9.86
N GLN A 613 33.47 -30.75 -10.13
CA GLN A 613 34.73 -30.87 -9.40
C GLN A 613 35.98 -30.55 -10.23
N ARG A 614 35.96 -30.78 -11.56
CA ARG A 614 37.18 -30.76 -12.39
C ARG A 614 37.27 -29.57 -13.35
N LYS A 615 36.15 -29.01 -13.84
CA LYS A 615 36.11 -27.88 -14.77
C LYS A 615 36.61 -26.60 -14.09
N ALA A 616 37.76 -26.10 -14.52
CA ALA A 616 38.27 -24.80 -14.10
C ALA A 616 37.71 -23.71 -15.03
N PRO A 617 37.05 -22.65 -14.50
CA PRO A 617 36.54 -21.58 -15.34
C PRO A 617 37.70 -20.72 -15.85
N GLU A 618 37.62 -20.33 -17.12
CA GLU A 618 38.59 -19.45 -17.77
C GLU A 618 38.39 -17.99 -17.33
N LEU A 619 39.49 -17.26 -17.10
CA LEU A 619 39.47 -15.84 -16.78
C LEU A 619 40.16 -15.08 -17.91
N GLU A 620 39.41 -14.30 -18.66
CA GLU A 620 39.94 -13.39 -19.67
C GLU A 620 39.65 -11.93 -19.30
N ILE A 621 40.63 -11.06 -19.48
CA ILE A 621 40.53 -9.64 -19.15
C ILE A 621 40.79 -8.87 -20.44
N GLU A 622 39.73 -8.36 -21.05
CA GLU A 622 39.82 -7.50 -22.22
C GLU A 622 40.24 -6.10 -21.78
N LYS A 623 41.37 -5.63 -22.30
CA LYS A 623 41.93 -4.32 -22.01
C LYS A 623 41.84 -3.44 -23.25
N ASP A 624 41.53 -2.16 -23.03
CA ASP A 624 41.61 -1.11 -24.03
C ASP A 624 43.06 -0.88 -24.51
N VAL A 625 43.23 -0.14 -25.60
CA VAL A 625 44.52 0.29 -26.16
C VAL A 625 45.41 0.97 -25.10
N ASN A 626 44.79 1.60 -24.10
CA ASN A 626 45.44 2.27 -22.97
C ASN A 626 45.74 1.34 -21.78
N GLY A 627 45.64 0.02 -21.94
CA GLY A 627 45.85 -0.97 -20.86
C GLY A 627 44.75 -0.98 -19.79
N ARG A 628 43.59 -0.37 -20.08
CA ARG A 628 42.47 -0.26 -19.14
C ARG A 628 41.51 -1.42 -19.29
N THR A 629 41.18 -2.11 -18.21
CA THR A 629 40.16 -3.18 -18.25
C THR A 629 38.82 -2.63 -18.71
N LEU A 630 38.27 -3.18 -19.79
CA LEU A 630 36.96 -2.87 -20.35
C LEU A 630 35.94 -3.95 -20.00
N VAL A 631 36.31 -5.21 -20.20
CA VAL A 631 35.44 -6.37 -19.94
C VAL A 631 36.24 -7.43 -19.19
N VAL A 632 35.63 -7.99 -18.17
CA VAL A 632 36.15 -9.16 -17.45
C VAL A 632 35.24 -10.34 -17.80
N ARG A 633 35.80 -11.35 -18.45
CA ARG A 633 35.12 -12.60 -18.74
C ARG A 633 35.56 -13.64 -17.72
N VAL A 634 34.62 -14.12 -16.91
CA VAL A 634 34.86 -15.18 -15.92
C VAL A 634 33.95 -16.36 -16.23
N GLY A 635 34.54 -17.43 -16.77
CA GLY A 635 33.80 -18.53 -17.36
C GLY A 635 32.90 -18.03 -18.49
N ARG A 636 31.60 -18.26 -18.34
CA ARG A 636 30.58 -17.85 -19.33
C ARG A 636 30.05 -16.42 -19.15
N THR A 637 30.40 -15.75 -18.05
CA THR A 637 29.83 -14.43 -17.70
C THR A 637 30.75 -13.31 -18.18
N ARG A 638 30.17 -12.28 -18.79
CA ARG A 638 30.88 -11.07 -19.24
C ARG A 638 30.44 -9.88 -18.40
N LEU A 639 31.38 -9.23 -17.71
CA LEU A 639 31.12 -8.07 -16.87
C LEU A 639 31.85 -6.84 -17.41
N ALA A 640 31.11 -5.77 -17.67
CA ALA A 640 31.67 -4.49 -18.06
C ALA A 640 32.30 -3.76 -16.86
N ALA A 641 33.55 -3.33 -17.02
CA ALA A 641 34.27 -2.53 -16.04
C ALA A 641 33.88 -1.04 -16.14
N CYS A 642 33.95 -0.33 -15.03
CA CYS A 642 33.65 1.10 -14.96
C CYS A 642 34.76 1.92 -15.64
N THR A 643 34.38 2.80 -16.58
CA THR A 643 35.30 3.63 -17.37
C THR A 643 35.43 5.07 -16.87
N THR A 644 34.50 5.53 -16.02
CA THR A 644 34.48 6.90 -15.50
C THR A 644 35.61 7.15 -14.50
N LYS A 645 36.34 8.26 -14.67
CA LYS A 645 37.36 8.75 -13.74
C LYS A 645 36.72 9.10 -12.40
N SER A 646 36.68 8.17 -11.47
CA SER A 646 36.55 8.51 -10.06
C SER A 646 37.94 8.39 -9.45
N GLU A 647 38.52 9.51 -9.02
CA GLU A 647 39.77 9.60 -8.25
C GLU A 647 39.60 9.02 -6.84
N LEU A 648 39.14 7.78 -6.75
CA LEU A 648 38.99 7.06 -5.50
C LEU A 648 40.17 6.10 -5.36
N THR A 649 40.80 6.12 -4.19
CA THR A 649 41.89 5.24 -3.76
C THR A 649 41.57 3.80 -4.14
N LEU A 650 42.09 3.36 -5.29
CA LEU A 650 42.17 1.95 -5.65
C LEU A 650 42.98 1.29 -4.55
N THR A 651 42.33 0.47 -3.72
CA THR A 651 43.02 -0.36 -2.74
C THR A 651 44.10 -1.14 -3.48
N SER A 652 45.37 -0.90 -3.12
CA SER A 652 46.51 -1.51 -3.79
C SER A 652 46.27 -3.01 -3.96
N ALA A 653 46.25 -3.49 -5.20
CA ALA A 653 45.99 -4.88 -5.51
C ALA A 653 47.08 -5.74 -4.86
N ARG A 654 46.77 -6.30 -3.68
CA ARG A 654 47.59 -7.35 -3.10
C ARG A 654 47.60 -8.52 -4.10
N PRO A 655 48.74 -9.18 -4.33
CA PRO A 655 48.79 -10.31 -5.24
C PRO A 655 47.79 -11.38 -4.77
N PHE A 656 46.81 -11.66 -5.62
CA PHE A 656 45.76 -12.64 -5.35
C PHE A 656 46.12 -13.95 -6.07
N ALA A 657 46.23 -15.04 -5.32
CA ALA A 657 46.57 -16.34 -5.88
C ALA A 657 45.37 -16.97 -6.59
N MET A 658 45.49 -17.16 -7.91
CA MET A 658 44.46 -17.75 -8.76
C MET A 658 44.50 -19.28 -8.73
N HIS A 659 44.11 -19.90 -7.63
CA HIS A 659 43.92 -21.35 -7.55
C HIS A 659 42.51 -21.76 -7.99
N LYS A 660 42.32 -23.02 -8.43
CA LYS A 660 41.03 -23.53 -8.98
C LYS A 660 39.80 -23.19 -8.12
N PRO A 661 39.80 -23.37 -6.78
CA PRO A 661 38.63 -23.02 -5.96
C PRO A 661 38.28 -21.53 -5.96
N ALA A 662 39.28 -20.65 -6.04
CA ALA A 662 39.08 -19.20 -6.12
C ALA A 662 38.49 -18.79 -7.46
N LEU A 663 38.94 -19.40 -8.56
CA LEU A 663 38.38 -19.16 -9.89
C LEU A 663 36.91 -19.62 -9.98
N SER A 664 36.59 -20.78 -9.41
CA SER A 664 35.21 -21.27 -9.30
C SER A 664 34.33 -20.31 -8.49
N LEU A 665 34.81 -19.86 -7.33
CA LEU A 665 34.10 -18.88 -6.51
C LEU A 665 33.95 -17.52 -7.22
N LEU A 666 35.00 -17.04 -7.89
CA LEU A 666 34.97 -15.81 -8.67
C LEU A 666 33.95 -15.89 -9.81
N SER A 667 33.85 -17.02 -10.49
CA SER A 667 32.85 -17.26 -11.55
C SER A 667 31.43 -17.20 -10.99
N ARG A 668 31.17 -17.82 -9.83
CA ARG A 668 29.86 -17.79 -9.17
C ARG A 668 29.45 -16.39 -8.72
N ILE A 669 30.38 -15.64 -8.12
CA ILE A 669 30.16 -14.25 -7.72
C ILE A 669 29.91 -13.38 -8.96
N SER A 670 30.72 -13.56 -10.02
CA SER A 670 30.57 -12.80 -11.26
C SER A 670 29.20 -13.04 -11.91
N ASN A 671 28.73 -14.29 -11.90
CA ASN A 671 27.40 -14.65 -12.40
C ASN A 671 26.28 -13.97 -11.62
N ALA A 672 26.33 -14.04 -10.28
CA ALA A 672 25.34 -13.37 -9.45
C ALA A 672 25.35 -11.85 -9.63
N VAL A 673 26.53 -11.23 -9.79
CA VAL A 673 26.68 -9.80 -10.09
C VAL A 673 26.09 -9.45 -11.45
N SER A 674 26.28 -10.27 -12.50
CA SER A 674 25.63 -10.02 -13.80
C SER A 674 24.11 -10.05 -13.73
N HIS A 675 23.55 -10.84 -12.82
CA HIS A 675 22.11 -10.95 -12.59
C HIS A 675 21.55 -9.97 -11.56
N ASN A 676 22.38 -9.08 -10.99
CA ASN A 676 22.00 -8.19 -9.88
C ASN A 676 21.39 -8.94 -8.69
N GLU A 677 21.87 -10.15 -8.41
CA GLU A 677 21.38 -10.96 -7.31
C GLU A 677 22.15 -10.68 -6.01
N PRO A 678 21.48 -10.56 -4.85
CA PRO A 678 22.16 -10.49 -3.57
C PRO A 678 22.81 -11.84 -3.23
N VAL A 679 24.09 -11.81 -2.82
CA VAL A 679 24.90 -13.00 -2.53
C VAL A 679 25.31 -13.02 -1.07
N LEU A 680 25.08 -14.15 -0.40
CA LEU A 680 25.64 -14.45 0.91
C LEU A 680 26.76 -15.49 0.74
N LEU A 681 27.97 -15.18 1.20
CA LEU A 681 29.11 -16.09 1.19
C LEU A 681 29.36 -16.64 2.59
N THR A 682 29.24 -17.95 2.77
CA THR A 682 29.48 -18.63 4.04
C THR A 682 30.75 -19.49 3.98
N GLY A 683 31.34 -19.77 5.15
CA GLY A 683 32.47 -20.68 5.33
C GLY A 683 33.47 -20.17 6.36
N GLU A 684 34.50 -20.97 6.65
CA GLU A 684 35.52 -20.65 7.65
C GLU A 684 36.21 -19.30 7.41
N THR A 685 36.52 -18.58 8.49
CA THR A 685 37.26 -17.31 8.43
C THR A 685 38.66 -17.56 7.85
N GLY A 686 39.23 -16.58 7.15
CA GLY A 686 40.58 -16.70 6.57
C GLY A 686 40.68 -17.42 5.22
N THR A 687 39.60 -18.02 4.71
CA THR A 687 39.55 -18.69 3.39
C THR A 687 39.55 -17.74 2.17
N GLY A 688 39.88 -16.46 2.35
CA GLY A 688 40.03 -15.50 1.25
C GLY A 688 38.74 -14.96 0.63
N LYS A 689 37.55 -15.18 1.24
CA LYS A 689 36.25 -14.66 0.76
C LYS A 689 36.27 -13.15 0.46
N THR A 690 36.67 -12.35 1.44
CA THR A 690 36.78 -10.88 1.30
C THR A 690 37.84 -10.48 0.27
N SER A 691 38.91 -11.28 0.16
CA SER A 691 39.98 -11.07 -0.82
C SER A 691 39.49 -11.27 -2.25
N VAL A 692 38.63 -12.28 -2.52
CA VAL A 692 38.02 -12.52 -3.83
C VAL A 692 37.12 -11.36 -4.25
N ILE A 693 36.28 -10.85 -3.34
CA ILE A 693 35.40 -9.71 -3.61
C ILE A 693 36.23 -8.45 -3.89
N SER A 694 37.25 -8.19 -3.06
CA SER A 694 38.16 -7.05 -3.24
C SER A 694 38.89 -7.12 -4.58
N HIS A 695 39.33 -8.32 -4.97
CA HIS A 695 39.97 -8.56 -6.26
C HIS A 695 39.01 -8.32 -7.44
N LEU A 696 37.78 -8.84 -7.39
CA LEU A 696 36.77 -8.62 -8.43
C LEU A 696 36.42 -7.13 -8.57
N ALA A 697 36.22 -6.42 -7.45
CA ALA A 697 35.95 -4.99 -7.46
C ALA A 697 37.10 -4.18 -8.10
N SER A 698 38.36 -4.56 -7.80
CA SER A 698 39.54 -3.98 -8.44
C SER A 698 39.59 -4.25 -9.93
N LEU A 699 39.23 -5.47 -10.38
CA LEU A 699 39.18 -5.80 -11.82
C LEU A 699 38.11 -5.00 -12.56
N LEU A 700 36.92 -4.84 -11.96
CA LEU A 700 35.80 -4.10 -12.53
C LEU A 700 35.90 -2.59 -12.33
N ARG A 701 36.90 -2.10 -11.59
CA ARG A 701 37.11 -0.68 -11.26
C ARG A 701 35.89 -0.06 -10.56
N ARG A 702 35.26 -0.82 -9.67
CA ARG A 702 34.12 -0.35 -8.89
C ARG A 702 34.54 -0.12 -7.44
N PRO A 703 34.01 0.91 -6.76
CA PRO A 703 34.28 1.12 -5.34
C PRO A 703 33.70 -0.03 -4.53
N LEU A 704 34.50 -0.58 -3.60
CA LEU A 704 34.06 -1.57 -2.63
C LEU A 704 33.84 -0.87 -1.29
N ILE A 705 32.58 -0.85 -0.83
CA ILE A 705 32.22 -0.36 0.51
C ILE A 705 32.14 -1.59 1.42
N SER A 706 33.02 -1.66 2.42
CA SER A 706 33.01 -2.72 3.43
C SER A 706 32.42 -2.17 4.72
N LEU A 707 31.28 -2.73 5.14
CA LEU A 707 30.65 -2.43 6.43
C LEU A 707 30.80 -3.64 7.33
N ASN A 708 31.44 -3.46 8.48
CA ASN A 708 31.61 -4.52 9.47
C ASN A 708 30.38 -4.55 10.38
N LEU A 709 29.53 -5.56 10.20
CA LEU A 709 28.36 -5.78 11.07
C LEU A 709 28.81 -6.48 12.35
N SER A 710 28.34 -6.01 13.50
CA SER A 710 28.60 -6.58 14.82
C SER A 710 27.30 -6.71 15.60
N HIS A 711 27.29 -7.38 16.76
CA HIS A 711 26.07 -7.41 17.59
C HIS A 711 25.61 -6.03 18.08
N GLN A 712 26.48 -5.02 18.02
CA GLN A 712 26.17 -3.63 18.39
C GLN A 712 25.79 -2.77 17.18
N THR A 713 25.90 -3.27 15.94
CA THR A 713 25.49 -2.48 14.78
C THR A 713 23.97 -2.42 14.74
N GLU A 714 23.45 -1.23 14.95
CA GLU A 714 22.02 -0.96 14.84
C GLU A 714 21.66 -0.54 13.40
N SER A 715 20.37 -0.58 13.07
CA SER A 715 19.87 -0.05 11.80
C SER A 715 20.21 1.45 11.62
N SER A 716 20.36 2.17 12.73
CA SER A 716 20.81 3.57 12.78
C SER A 716 22.25 3.77 12.27
N ASP A 717 23.12 2.76 12.36
CA ASP A 717 24.50 2.84 11.83
C ASP A 717 24.54 2.71 10.29
N LEU A 718 23.54 2.03 9.70
CA LEU A 718 23.45 1.80 8.26
C LEU A 718 22.70 2.92 7.53
N ILE A 719 21.60 3.39 8.13
CA ILE A 719 20.68 4.35 7.51
C ILE A 719 20.99 5.79 7.99
N GLY A 720 21.65 5.91 9.14
CA GLY A 720 21.91 7.17 9.82
C GLY A 720 21.00 7.34 11.04
N GLY A 721 21.59 7.72 12.17
CA GLY A 721 20.90 7.92 13.45
C GLY A 721 21.24 9.27 14.06
N LEU A 722 20.31 9.79 14.86
CA LEU A 722 20.55 10.98 15.67
C LEU A 722 21.36 10.57 16.90
N LYS A 723 22.70 10.73 16.80
CA LYS A 723 23.59 10.51 17.93
C LYS A 723 23.56 11.75 18.82
N PRO A 724 23.22 11.63 20.12
CA PRO A 724 23.35 12.75 21.04
C PRO A 724 24.82 13.18 21.05
N ILE A 725 25.07 14.44 20.67
CA ILE A 725 26.41 15.01 20.72
C ILE A 725 26.81 15.05 22.20
N ASP A 726 27.91 14.36 22.55
CA ASP A 726 28.45 14.46 23.91
C ASP A 726 28.74 15.93 24.18
N ALA A 727 28.16 16.49 25.26
CA ALA A 727 28.32 17.88 25.66
C ALA A 727 29.80 18.30 25.80
N ARG A 728 30.71 17.32 25.93
CA ARG A 728 32.16 17.54 25.85
C ARG A 728 32.60 18.22 24.56
N ILE A 729 32.10 17.84 23.40
CA ILE A 729 32.54 18.35 22.09
C ILE A 729 32.19 19.85 21.92
N PRO A 730 30.92 20.29 22.02
CA PRO A 730 30.59 21.71 21.96
C PRO A 730 31.12 22.46 23.19
N GLY A 731 31.19 21.81 24.36
CA GLY A 731 31.73 22.39 25.58
C GLY A 731 33.22 22.70 25.51
N SER A 732 34.03 21.84 24.87
CA SER A 732 35.46 22.09 24.63
C SER A 732 35.68 23.19 23.61
N GLU A 733 34.90 23.22 22.52
CA GLU A 733 34.97 24.29 21.53
C GLU A 733 34.61 25.66 22.15
N LEU A 734 33.55 25.70 22.97
CA LEU A 734 33.16 26.90 23.71
C LEU A 734 34.24 27.31 24.74
N HIS A 735 34.86 26.34 25.40
CA HIS A 735 35.95 26.58 26.35
C HIS A 735 37.17 27.20 25.67
N GLU A 736 37.58 26.69 24.50
CA GLU A 736 38.70 27.26 23.73
C GLU A 736 38.41 28.70 23.30
N ARG A 737 37.21 28.98 22.79
CA ARG A 737 36.76 30.33 22.45
C ARG A 737 36.76 31.24 23.68
N PHE A 738 36.29 30.75 24.82
CA PHE A 738 36.33 31.49 26.09
C PHE A 738 37.77 31.79 26.53
N LEU A 739 38.70 30.83 26.46
CA LEU A 739 40.10 31.04 26.85
C LEU A 739 40.82 32.04 25.94
N ALA A 740 40.48 32.06 24.65
CA ALA A 740 40.98 33.07 23.71
C ALA A 740 40.50 34.48 24.11
N LEU A 741 39.18 34.65 24.32
CA LEU A 741 38.59 35.93 24.74
C LEU A 741 39.05 36.39 26.14
N PHE A 742 39.15 35.45 27.08
CA PHE A 742 39.61 35.72 28.44
C PHE A 742 41.07 36.16 28.44
N GLY A 743 41.92 35.52 27.64
CA GLY A 743 43.33 35.91 27.47
C GLY A 743 43.52 37.29 26.83
N ALA A 744 42.58 37.72 25.98
CA ALA A 744 42.57 39.06 25.39
C ALA A 744 42.06 40.13 26.37
N THR A 745 41.12 39.79 27.25
CA THR A 745 40.44 40.74 28.15
C THR A 745 41.15 40.87 29.52
N PHE A 746 41.75 39.80 30.00
CA PHE A 746 42.39 39.71 31.31
C PHE A 746 43.82 39.16 31.20
N SER A 747 44.70 39.58 32.10
CA SER A 747 46.07 39.06 32.15
C SER A 747 46.08 37.62 32.67
N ARG A 748 46.51 36.68 31.82
CA ARG A 748 46.62 35.24 32.16
C ARG A 748 47.48 35.00 33.40
N LYS A 749 48.58 35.75 33.58
CA LYS A 749 49.50 35.60 34.72
C LYS A 749 48.85 35.91 36.08
N LYS A 750 47.91 36.87 36.14
CA LYS A 750 47.25 37.23 37.42
C LYS A 750 46.07 36.30 37.74
N ASN A 751 45.43 35.74 36.72
CA ASN A 751 44.21 34.95 36.85
C ASN A 751 44.40 33.45 36.59
N GLU A 752 45.64 32.94 36.71
CA GLU A 752 46.00 31.55 36.42
C GLU A 752 45.19 30.54 37.25
N LYS A 753 44.98 30.81 38.55
CA LYS A 753 44.17 29.96 39.43
C LYS A 753 42.73 29.80 38.94
N PHE A 754 42.13 30.88 38.43
CA PHE A 754 40.78 30.88 37.88
C PHE A 754 40.72 30.11 36.56
N GLU A 755 41.71 30.30 35.68
CA GLU A 755 41.80 29.57 34.41
C GLU A 755 41.91 28.05 34.64
N VAL A 756 42.71 27.63 35.63
CA VAL A 756 42.86 26.22 36.03
C VAL A 756 41.55 25.66 36.59
N GLU A 757 40.82 26.41 37.42
CA GLU A 757 39.51 25.98 37.91
C GLU A 757 38.48 25.80 36.80
N VAL A 758 38.44 26.72 35.83
CA VAL A 758 37.54 26.62 34.67
C VAL A 758 37.90 25.39 33.83
N ARG A 759 39.18 25.18 33.54
CA ARG A 759 39.67 24.00 32.78
C ARG A 759 39.34 22.69 33.50
N LYS A 760 39.51 22.66 34.83
CA LYS A 760 39.16 21.50 35.66
C LYS A 760 37.66 21.22 35.63
N ALA A 761 36.82 22.25 35.73
CA ALA A 761 35.36 22.09 35.67
C ALA A 761 34.86 21.55 34.31
N VAL A 762 35.49 21.96 33.21
CA VAL A 762 35.19 21.47 31.85
C VAL A 762 35.66 20.02 31.67
N ASN A 763 36.89 19.69 32.09
CA ASN A 763 37.43 18.33 31.98
C ASN A 763 36.67 17.32 32.85
N GLU A 764 36.21 17.73 34.04
CA GLU A 764 35.37 16.90 34.92
C GLU A 764 33.88 16.86 34.49
N CYS A 765 33.52 17.46 33.34
CA CYS A 765 32.14 17.52 32.82
C CYS A 765 31.13 18.19 33.77
N LYS A 766 31.58 19.07 34.68
CA LYS A 766 30.72 19.81 35.63
C LYS A 766 30.18 21.09 34.99
N TRP A 767 29.34 20.94 33.97
CA TRP A 767 28.84 22.03 33.12
C TRP A 767 28.18 23.19 33.88
N LYS A 768 27.38 22.90 34.91
CA LYS A 768 26.72 23.94 35.73
C LYS A 768 27.73 24.87 36.42
N ARG A 769 28.85 24.32 36.90
CA ARG A 769 29.95 25.08 37.51
C ARG A 769 30.74 25.85 36.46
N ALA A 770 31.07 25.22 35.33
CA ALA A 770 31.77 25.87 34.23
C ALA A 770 31.01 27.08 33.68
N VAL A 771 29.70 26.94 33.44
CA VAL A 771 28.83 28.04 33.00
C VAL A 771 28.75 29.15 34.04
N GLY A 772 28.69 28.81 35.33
CA GLY A 772 28.74 29.78 36.42
C GLY A 772 30.02 30.64 36.38
N LEU A 773 31.18 30.00 36.21
CA LEU A 773 32.47 30.69 36.11
C LEU A 773 32.57 31.55 34.84
N TRP A 774 32.07 31.06 33.70
CA TRP A 774 32.03 31.86 32.46
C TRP A 774 31.13 33.10 32.58
N LYS A 775 29.96 32.97 33.23
CA LYS A 775 29.06 34.09 33.52
C LYS A 775 29.69 35.11 34.45
N GLU A 776 30.42 34.67 35.47
CA GLU A 776 31.09 35.58 36.39
C GLU A 776 32.24 36.34 35.71
N SER A 777 33.03 35.64 34.89
CA SER A 777 34.08 36.27 34.08
C SER A 777 33.52 37.31 33.11
N THR A 778 32.39 37.01 32.45
CA THR A 778 31.73 37.96 31.53
C THR A 778 31.10 39.15 32.26
N ARG A 779 30.55 38.96 33.47
CA ARG A 779 30.09 40.05 34.34
C ARG A 779 31.22 41.01 34.70
N LEU A 780 32.35 40.48 35.17
CA LEU A 780 33.54 41.26 35.51
C LEU A 780 34.13 41.98 34.28
N ALA A 781 34.09 41.34 33.11
CA ALA A 781 34.50 41.96 31.86
C ALA A 781 33.58 43.14 31.48
N MET A 782 32.26 42.97 31.61
CA MET A 782 31.28 44.03 31.37
C MET A 782 31.45 45.22 32.32
N GLU A 783 31.67 44.97 33.62
CA GLU A 783 31.95 46.05 34.60
C GLU A 783 33.21 46.83 34.22
N ARG A 784 34.28 46.13 33.84
CA ARG A 784 35.53 46.77 33.43
C ARG A 784 35.40 47.58 32.14
N ILE A 785 34.62 47.09 31.16
CA ILE A 785 34.32 47.83 29.93
C ILE A 785 33.48 49.08 30.25
N ARG A 786 32.51 48.98 31.17
CA ARG A 786 31.72 50.14 31.63
C ARG A 786 32.57 51.17 32.35
N SER A 787 33.48 50.76 33.24
CA SER A 787 34.41 51.67 33.91
C SER A 787 35.31 52.40 32.92
N LYS A 788 35.89 51.70 31.93
CA LYS A 788 36.70 52.34 30.88
C LYS A 788 35.90 53.34 30.04
N ARG A 789 34.66 53.02 29.66
CA ARG A 789 33.80 53.96 28.92
C ARG A 789 33.36 55.17 29.74
N GLY A 790 33.33 55.06 31.07
CA GLY A 790 33.08 56.18 31.97
C GLY A 790 34.31 57.03 32.30
N GLU A 791 35.53 56.54 32.02
CA GLU A 791 36.78 57.31 32.13
C GLU A 791 37.11 58.06 30.82
N ASP A 792 36.55 57.63 29.68
CA ASP A 792 36.69 58.27 28.36
C ASP A 792 35.60 59.34 28.07
N GLN A 793 34.68 59.60 29.01
CA GLN A 793 33.71 60.72 29.02
C GLN A 793 34.15 61.76 30.05
#